data_AF-A0A954XCI8-F1
#
_entry.id   AF-A0A954XCI8-F1
#
_cell.length_a   1.000
_cell.length_b   1.000
_cell.length_c   1.000
_cell.angle_alpha   90.00
_cell.angle_beta   90.00
_cell.angle_gamma   90.00
#
_symmetry.space_group_name_H-M   'P 1'
#
loop_
_entity.id
_entity.type
_entity.pdbx_description
1 polymer ?
#
loop_
_entity_poly.entity_id
_entity_poly.type
_entity_poly.pdbx_seq_one_letter_code
_entity_poly.pdbx_strand_id
1 'polypeptide(L)'
;MTESAIRCNRTATLLNHVGSPRWQKFIVVAAFAVAMMTSAVGQAANEAQWIWSPSHQRGQVPRTSCYFRHTFPTSQPRQAQVSITADDEYELYVNGRMIARGNGGSQKLDEHNISPHIRRGTNLIAIKVTNTRGSTAAVAARVMVQEGDGRWRSFSTDKSWKTNLNPLPLWSAPIYNDARWSVAQAFGPLGETAPWDVREQVAVEEVPTEAPKTEPQNDRFDIVDQFQVERLIDSETVGSLITMTFNEFGHVLAGQEGGPLLLMYDSDDDGLVDKVRPYCEAVKNCQGILALNGEVYVTADGPDGNALYRLTDTDRDGRLEQVTPLVKFNREGGEHGAHGIAFGPDGMIYVIIGNHTAAADGYADSSPYRNGYEGDLFPRYEDPTGHAAGIKAPGGTIIRTDLEGSKVEVVAGGLRNAYDLCFSRDGDLYTHDSDMESDLGTTWYRPTRVCFVTPGAEFGWRSGWSKWPDYYVDGVPQVLDTGRGSPTGSVVYNHHMFPAKYHDAVFLADWSEGRILAVHTKRNGSGVTANSEVFLAGRPLNVTDLDVGPDGSLYFVTGGRGTAGGLYRVSWNGQVPEAVTNLGTGISAVIRQPQLHAAWSRQELAKLQRELGSDWGKLLEGVARSSENPPHYRTRALQ
;
A
#
# COMPACT_ATOMS: atom_id res chain seq x y z
N MET A 1 -26.86 -60.36 -13.08
CA MET A 1 -27.25 -60.71 -11.70
C MET A 1 -26.07 -60.32 -10.83
N THR A 2 -26.16 -59.16 -10.19
CA THR A 2 -24.98 -58.31 -9.97
C THR A 2 -25.03 -57.62 -8.62
N GLU A 3 -24.35 -58.20 -7.64
CA GLU A 3 -23.62 -57.44 -6.63
C GLU A 3 -22.31 -56.95 -7.24
N SER A 4 -21.81 -55.78 -6.83
CA SER A 4 -20.44 -55.35 -7.16
C SER A 4 -19.89 -54.42 -6.08
N ALA A 5 -19.22 -54.99 -5.09
CA ALA A 5 -18.30 -54.24 -4.24
C ALA A 5 -17.00 -53.95 -5.00
N ILE A 6 -16.45 -52.75 -4.86
CA ILE A 6 -15.10 -52.42 -5.38
C ILE A 6 -14.18 -52.15 -4.19
N ARG A 7 -13.45 -53.20 -3.79
CA ARG A 7 -12.13 -53.10 -3.18
C ARG A 7 -11.15 -53.83 -4.10
N CYS A 8 -10.05 -53.18 -4.48
CA CYS A 8 -8.84 -53.92 -4.83
C CYS A 8 -7.61 -53.15 -4.36
N ASN A 9 -6.53 -53.87 -4.09
CA ASN A 9 -5.43 -53.44 -3.25
C ASN A 9 -4.11 -53.61 -4.00
N ARG A 10 -3.20 -52.64 -3.84
CA ARG A 10 -1.73 -52.79 -3.81
C ARG A 10 -0.91 -53.22 -5.06
N THR A 11 0.12 -52.39 -5.28
CA THR A 11 1.54 -52.70 -5.56
C THR A 11 2.02 -53.14 -6.94
N ALA A 12 3.12 -52.50 -7.35
CA ALA A 12 3.96 -52.81 -8.50
C ALA A 12 4.80 -54.10 -8.34
N THR A 13 5.38 -54.61 -9.42
CA THR A 13 6.84 -54.82 -9.58
C THR A 13 7.23 -55.11 -11.06
N LEU A 14 8.45 -54.70 -11.39
CA LEU A 14 9.25 -54.77 -12.62
C LEU A 14 9.60 -56.16 -13.24
N LEU A 15 10.18 -56.09 -14.46
CA LEU A 15 11.28 -56.91 -15.06
C LEU A 15 11.04 -58.06 -16.10
N ASN A 16 11.42 -57.74 -17.36
CA ASN A 16 12.47 -58.38 -18.22
C ASN A 16 12.28 -59.55 -19.22
N HIS A 17 13.08 -59.42 -20.31
CA HIS A 17 13.63 -60.42 -21.27
C HIS A 17 12.67 -61.00 -22.35
N VAL A 18 13.06 -61.37 -23.60
CA VAL A 18 14.34 -61.64 -24.34
C VAL A 18 14.21 -61.10 -25.80
N GLY A 19 15.22 -60.78 -26.65
CA GLY A 19 16.68 -60.59 -26.50
C GLY A 19 17.57 -61.10 -27.68
N SER A 20 18.34 -60.20 -28.35
CA SER A 20 19.50 -60.47 -29.27
C SER A 20 19.21 -61.02 -30.70
N PRO A 21 20.18 -61.10 -31.69
CA PRO A 21 21.64 -60.83 -31.63
C PRO A 21 22.37 -60.17 -32.86
N ARG A 22 23.62 -59.67 -32.64
CA ARG A 22 24.88 -59.74 -33.49
C ARG A 22 24.86 -59.28 -34.98
N TRP A 23 25.88 -58.68 -35.64
CA TRP A 23 27.32 -58.28 -35.48
C TRP A 23 27.49 -56.90 -36.19
N GLN A 24 28.59 -56.12 -36.22
CA GLN A 24 30.01 -56.42 -36.47
C GLN A 24 30.92 -55.21 -36.09
N LYS A 25 32.26 -55.37 -36.19
CA LYS A 25 33.28 -54.46 -35.62
C LYS A 25 33.73 -53.34 -36.58
N PHE A 26 34.13 -52.18 -36.05
CA PHE A 26 35.38 -51.49 -36.43
C PHE A 26 35.91 -50.62 -35.28
N ILE A 27 37.24 -50.49 -35.17
CA ILE A 27 37.94 -49.67 -34.17
C ILE A 27 38.57 -48.48 -34.88
N VAL A 28 38.31 -47.26 -34.40
CA VAL A 28 39.19 -46.10 -34.58
C VAL A 28 39.27 -45.39 -33.23
N VAL A 29 40.50 -45.14 -32.77
CA VAL A 29 40.77 -44.36 -31.56
C VAL A 29 40.89 -42.89 -31.94
N ALA A 30 40.05 -42.03 -31.38
CA ALA A 30 40.21 -40.58 -31.40
C ALA A 30 39.85 -40.03 -30.02
N ALA A 31 40.65 -39.10 -29.51
CA ALA A 31 40.56 -38.62 -28.14
C ALA A 31 39.32 -37.74 -27.92
N PHE A 32 38.49 -38.10 -26.93
CA PHE A 32 37.46 -37.20 -26.41
C PHE A 32 38.05 -36.32 -25.32
N ALA A 33 38.43 -35.09 -25.70
CA ALA A 33 38.49 -33.99 -24.76
C ALA A 33 37.05 -33.65 -24.34
N VAL A 34 36.60 -34.15 -23.19
CA VAL A 34 35.32 -33.75 -22.60
C VAL A 34 35.48 -32.32 -22.08
N ALA A 35 35.19 -31.35 -22.93
CA ALA A 35 34.96 -29.98 -22.51
C ALA A 35 33.70 -29.98 -21.62
N MET A 36 33.89 -29.83 -20.30
CA MET A 36 32.78 -29.51 -19.39
C MET A 36 32.27 -28.11 -19.72
N MET A 37 31.32 -28.01 -20.66
CA MET A 37 30.46 -26.85 -20.76
C MET A 37 29.50 -26.88 -19.57
N THR A 38 29.91 -26.27 -18.46
CA THR A 38 28.98 -25.87 -17.40
C THR A 38 27.99 -24.87 -18.00
N SER A 39 26.77 -25.31 -18.25
CA SER A 39 25.67 -24.44 -18.68
C SER A 39 25.39 -23.43 -17.57
N ALA A 40 25.84 -22.19 -17.77
CA ALA A 40 25.53 -21.07 -16.89
C ALA A 40 24.02 -20.80 -16.96
N VAL A 41 23.29 -21.30 -15.96
CA VAL A 41 21.89 -20.94 -15.74
C VAL A 41 21.84 -19.43 -15.52
N GLY A 42 20.97 -18.74 -16.27
CA GLY A 42 20.75 -17.31 -16.10
C GLY A 42 20.18 -17.02 -14.72
N GLN A 43 21.03 -16.58 -13.80
CA GLN A 43 20.61 -16.16 -12.47
C GLN A 43 19.82 -14.86 -12.61
N ALA A 44 18.52 -14.91 -12.30
CA ALA A 44 17.72 -13.71 -12.09
C ALA A 44 18.37 -12.88 -10.97
N ALA A 45 18.21 -11.56 -11.02
CA ALA A 45 18.78 -10.66 -10.02
C ALA A 45 18.05 -10.84 -8.68
N ASN A 46 18.56 -11.75 -7.85
CA ASN A 46 18.12 -11.87 -6.47
C ASN A 46 18.51 -10.61 -5.69
N GLU A 47 17.62 -10.19 -4.79
CA GLU A 47 17.82 -9.08 -3.86
C GLU A 47 19.00 -9.37 -2.91
N ALA A 48 19.70 -8.31 -2.48
CA ALA A 48 20.77 -8.42 -1.50
C ALA A 48 20.24 -8.97 -0.18
N GLN A 49 21.02 -9.81 0.48
CA GLN A 49 20.69 -10.37 1.79
C GLN A 49 21.59 -9.79 2.86
N TRP A 50 21.03 -9.60 4.05
CA TRP A 50 21.78 -9.35 5.27
C TRP A 50 22.59 -10.59 5.62
N ILE A 51 23.92 -10.49 5.59
CA ILE A 51 24.84 -11.61 5.83
C ILE A 51 25.80 -11.37 7.02
N TRP A 52 26.24 -12.47 7.64
CA TRP A 52 27.27 -12.44 8.69
C TRP A 52 28.12 -13.72 8.71
N SER A 53 29.14 -13.78 9.57
CA SER A 53 29.92 -15.01 9.81
C SER A 53 29.06 -16.08 10.48
N PRO A 54 29.12 -17.35 10.04
CA PRO A 54 28.40 -18.47 10.69
C PRO A 54 28.96 -18.84 12.08
N SER A 55 30.05 -18.20 12.52
CA SER A 55 30.65 -18.44 13.84
C SER A 55 29.90 -17.74 14.99
N HIS A 56 28.92 -16.88 14.67
CA HIS A 56 28.07 -16.17 15.64
C HIS A 56 26.60 -16.51 15.37
N GLN A 57 25.75 -16.48 16.39
CA GLN A 57 24.30 -16.65 16.19
C GLN A 57 23.63 -15.28 15.91
N ARG A 58 22.48 -15.30 15.22
CA ARG A 58 21.67 -14.08 14.98
C ARG A 58 21.30 -13.44 16.32
N GLY A 59 21.55 -12.14 16.47
CA GLY A 59 21.33 -11.42 17.74
C GLY A 59 22.32 -11.77 18.87
N GLN A 60 23.39 -12.50 18.58
CA GLN A 60 24.48 -12.81 19.53
C GLN A 60 25.85 -12.60 18.88
N VAL A 61 26.03 -11.42 18.27
CA VAL A 61 27.31 -10.99 17.70
C VAL A 61 28.07 -10.15 18.72
N PRO A 62 29.30 -10.53 19.13
CA PRO A 62 30.12 -9.71 20.01
C PRO A 62 30.63 -8.45 19.29
N ARG A 63 31.20 -7.52 20.04
CA ARG A 63 31.93 -6.37 19.46
C ARG A 63 33.23 -6.86 18.82
N THR A 64 33.20 -7.05 17.51
CA THR A 64 34.31 -7.60 16.71
C THR A 64 34.21 -7.13 15.26
N SER A 65 35.31 -7.17 14.52
CA SER A 65 35.25 -7.10 13.07
C SER A 65 34.88 -8.45 12.45
N CYS A 66 34.19 -8.42 11.31
CA CYS A 66 34.02 -9.52 10.38
C CYS A 66 34.42 -9.07 8.98
N TYR A 67 35.12 -9.94 8.26
CA TYR A 67 35.72 -9.67 6.96
C TYR A 67 35.06 -10.54 5.91
N PHE A 68 34.61 -9.92 4.83
CA PHE A 68 33.83 -10.52 3.76
C PHE A 68 34.58 -10.44 2.43
N ARG A 69 34.47 -11.47 1.60
CA ARG A 69 35.06 -11.52 0.25
C ARG A 69 34.12 -12.22 -0.73
N HIS A 70 33.98 -11.68 -1.92
CA HIS A 70 33.30 -12.33 -3.04
C HIS A 70 34.02 -12.04 -4.36
N THR A 71 34.30 -13.10 -5.12
CA THR A 71 35.00 -13.03 -6.41
C THR A 71 34.06 -13.37 -7.55
N PHE A 72 33.98 -12.50 -8.55
CA PHE A 72 33.09 -12.67 -9.70
C PHE A 72 33.81 -12.40 -11.04
N PRO A 73 33.45 -13.12 -12.11
CA PRO A 73 33.98 -12.88 -13.45
C PRO A 73 33.22 -11.75 -14.16
N THR A 74 33.92 -10.93 -14.93
CA THR A 74 33.32 -10.00 -15.90
C THR A 74 33.96 -10.15 -17.28
N SER A 75 33.19 -9.90 -18.34
CA SER A 75 33.61 -10.14 -19.73
C SER A 75 34.04 -8.85 -20.43
N GLN A 76 33.21 -7.81 -20.34
CA GLN A 76 33.37 -6.47 -20.89
C GLN A 76 32.62 -5.47 -20.00
N PRO A 77 33.05 -5.25 -18.74
CA PRO A 77 32.36 -4.35 -17.82
C PRO A 77 32.36 -2.92 -18.37
N ARG A 78 31.17 -2.29 -18.43
CA ARG A 78 30.95 -0.90 -18.88
C ARG A 78 30.66 0.05 -17.73
N GLN A 79 29.80 -0.37 -16.81
CA GLN A 79 29.40 0.37 -15.62
C GLN A 79 29.33 -0.60 -14.44
N ALA A 80 29.63 -0.12 -13.23
CA ALA A 80 29.49 -0.92 -12.02
C ALA A 80 29.23 -0.02 -10.79
N GLN A 81 28.31 -0.45 -9.93
CA GLN A 81 27.90 0.26 -8.72
C GLN A 81 27.80 -0.73 -7.55
N VAL A 82 28.10 -0.23 -6.34
CA VAL A 82 27.82 -0.91 -5.09
C VAL A 82 26.94 0.01 -4.24
N SER A 83 25.79 -0.50 -3.77
CA SER A 83 24.98 0.16 -2.76
C SER A 83 25.04 -0.69 -1.49
N ILE A 84 25.60 -0.18 -0.40
CA ILE A 84 26.02 -0.95 0.79
C ILE A 84 25.50 -0.37 2.10
N THR A 85 25.13 -1.23 3.03
CA THR A 85 24.77 -0.87 4.41
C THR A 85 25.30 -1.91 5.40
N ALA A 86 25.53 -1.47 6.63
CA ALA A 86 26.01 -2.28 7.74
C ALA A 86 25.40 -1.77 9.06
N ASP A 87 25.32 -2.66 10.04
CA ASP A 87 24.75 -2.34 11.38
C ASP A 87 25.51 -1.17 12.05
N ASP A 88 26.83 -1.30 12.10
CA ASP A 88 27.81 -0.29 12.52
C ASP A 88 28.81 -0.03 11.36
N GLU A 89 30.07 0.30 11.64
CA GLU A 89 31.06 0.77 10.67
C GLU A 89 31.41 -0.26 9.58
N TYR A 90 31.60 0.20 8.34
CA TYR A 90 32.15 -0.62 7.25
C TYR A 90 33.32 0.04 6.50
N GLU A 91 34.21 -0.79 5.94
CA GLU A 91 35.25 -0.41 4.99
C GLU A 91 35.07 -1.24 3.70
N LEU A 92 34.82 -0.58 2.56
CA LEU A 92 34.59 -1.21 1.24
C LEU A 92 35.87 -1.18 0.40
N TYR A 93 36.23 -2.33 -0.18
CA TYR A 93 37.37 -2.50 -1.07
C TYR A 93 36.97 -3.18 -2.39
N VAL A 94 37.55 -2.72 -3.50
CA VAL A 94 37.44 -3.35 -4.82
C VAL A 94 38.85 -3.65 -5.33
N ASN A 95 39.12 -4.91 -5.68
CA ASN A 95 40.40 -5.38 -6.19
C ASN A 95 41.62 -4.97 -5.33
N GLY A 96 41.45 -4.86 -4.00
CA GLY A 96 42.49 -4.45 -3.05
C GLY A 96 42.60 -2.94 -2.79
N ARG A 97 41.89 -2.10 -3.55
CA ARG A 97 41.82 -0.65 -3.32
C ARG A 97 40.63 -0.32 -2.42
N MET A 98 40.86 0.45 -1.36
CA MET A 98 39.78 1.02 -0.55
C MET A 98 38.99 2.03 -1.38
N ILE A 99 37.66 1.90 -1.36
CA ILE A 99 36.72 2.76 -2.07
C ILE A 99 36.07 3.73 -1.09
N ALA A 100 35.56 3.22 0.03
CA ALA A 100 34.77 3.99 0.97
C ALA A 100 34.87 3.46 2.40
N ARG A 101 34.47 4.31 3.34
CA ARG A 101 34.13 3.95 4.72
C ARG A 101 32.78 4.57 5.05
N GLY A 102 31.94 3.85 5.78
CA GLY A 102 30.70 4.37 6.37
C GLY A 102 30.65 4.06 7.85
N ASN A 103 29.95 4.89 8.61
CA ASN A 103 29.88 4.85 10.08
C ASN A 103 28.65 4.12 10.64
N GLY A 104 27.87 3.45 9.78
CA GLY A 104 26.82 2.52 10.19
C GLY A 104 25.48 3.16 10.57
N GLY A 105 24.53 2.30 10.90
CA GLY A 105 23.11 2.56 10.88
C GLY A 105 22.48 1.87 9.69
N SER A 106 21.85 0.72 9.93
CA SER A 106 21.21 -0.14 8.91
C SER A 106 20.07 0.51 8.10
N GLN A 107 19.75 1.76 8.43
CA GLN A 107 18.64 2.56 7.91
C GLN A 107 18.99 3.30 6.61
N LYS A 108 20.27 3.36 6.22
CA LYS A 108 20.74 4.01 4.98
C LYS A 108 21.62 3.08 4.16
N LEU A 109 21.43 3.13 2.84
CA LEU A 109 22.24 2.43 1.84
C LEU A 109 23.17 3.45 1.16
N ASP A 110 24.48 3.34 1.38
CA ASP A 110 25.47 4.22 0.76
C ASP A 110 25.82 3.75 -0.65
N GLU A 111 25.79 4.65 -1.63
CA GLU A 111 26.04 4.31 -3.04
C GLU A 111 27.42 4.73 -3.52
N HIS A 112 28.15 3.80 -4.14
CA HIS A 112 29.51 3.98 -4.63
C HIS A 112 29.65 3.51 -6.08
N ASN A 113 30.08 4.41 -6.97
CA ASN A 113 30.44 4.06 -8.34
C ASN A 113 31.81 3.35 -8.34
N ILE A 114 31.82 2.05 -8.68
CA ILE A 114 33.02 1.22 -8.71
C ILE A 114 33.53 0.92 -10.14
N SER A 115 32.90 1.51 -11.16
CA SER A 115 33.28 1.36 -12.58
C SER A 115 34.79 1.55 -12.83
N PRO A 116 35.49 2.54 -12.24
CA PRO A 116 36.94 2.74 -12.45
C PRO A 116 37.84 1.65 -11.83
N HIS A 117 37.27 0.70 -11.10
CA HIS A 117 37.98 -0.30 -10.31
C HIS A 117 37.67 -1.74 -10.72
N ILE A 118 36.70 -1.93 -11.61
CA ILE A 118 36.37 -3.22 -12.23
C ILE A 118 37.11 -3.37 -13.55
N ARG A 119 37.63 -4.57 -13.80
CA ARG A 119 38.43 -4.94 -14.98
C ARG A 119 37.88 -6.21 -15.62
N ARG A 120 38.14 -6.43 -16.91
CA ARG A 120 37.85 -7.73 -17.56
C ARG A 120 38.56 -8.88 -16.83
N GLY A 121 37.87 -10.00 -16.64
CA GLY A 121 38.35 -11.17 -15.90
C GLY A 121 37.81 -11.22 -14.47
N THR A 122 38.56 -11.82 -13.55
CA THR A 122 38.14 -11.95 -12.15
C THR A 122 38.32 -10.65 -11.37
N ASN A 123 37.25 -10.23 -10.72
CA ASN A 123 37.21 -9.11 -9.78
C ASN A 123 36.92 -9.62 -8.37
N LEU A 124 37.31 -8.83 -7.39
CA LEU A 124 37.06 -9.07 -5.97
C LEU A 124 36.39 -7.84 -5.37
N ILE A 125 35.28 -8.04 -4.67
CA ILE A 125 34.81 -7.11 -3.63
C ILE A 125 35.16 -7.70 -2.27
N ALA A 126 35.67 -6.86 -1.39
CA ALA A 126 35.96 -7.22 -0.01
C ALA A 126 35.43 -6.13 0.92
N ILE A 127 34.76 -6.53 2.00
CA ILE A 127 34.16 -5.61 2.96
C ILE A 127 34.66 -6.01 4.35
N LYS A 128 35.06 -5.05 5.17
CA LYS A 128 35.21 -5.25 6.61
C LYS A 128 34.06 -4.53 7.29
N VAL A 129 33.34 -5.19 8.19
CA VAL A 129 32.37 -4.55 9.08
C VAL A 129 32.87 -4.68 10.51
N THR A 130 32.76 -3.63 11.30
CA THR A 130 33.16 -3.60 12.71
C THR A 130 31.94 -3.37 13.58
N ASN A 131 31.57 -4.36 14.37
CA ASN A 131 30.52 -4.20 15.36
C ASN A 131 31.08 -3.47 16.59
N THR A 132 30.56 -2.27 16.88
CA THR A 132 31.04 -1.36 17.93
C THR A 132 30.13 -1.33 19.15
N ARG A 133 28.82 -1.58 18.96
CA ARG A 133 27.76 -1.57 19.98
C ARG A 133 26.79 -2.75 19.77
N GLY A 134 25.71 -2.80 20.55
CA GLY A 134 24.66 -3.82 20.42
C GLY A 134 25.11 -5.28 20.61
N SER A 135 24.23 -6.20 20.18
CA SER A 135 24.47 -7.65 20.06
C SER A 135 24.11 -8.18 18.66
N THR A 136 23.75 -7.29 17.75
CA THR A 136 23.51 -7.56 16.33
C THR A 136 24.73 -7.14 15.53
N ALA A 137 24.93 -7.76 14.37
CA ALA A 137 25.73 -7.20 13.28
C ALA A 137 25.37 -7.93 11.99
N ALA A 138 25.25 -7.18 10.90
CA ALA A 138 25.09 -7.72 9.57
C ALA A 138 25.63 -6.72 8.53
N VAL A 139 25.81 -7.19 7.30
CA VAL A 139 26.08 -6.36 6.13
C VAL A 139 25.17 -6.76 4.98
N ALA A 140 24.67 -5.79 4.23
CA ALA A 140 24.00 -6.02 2.96
C ALA A 140 24.63 -5.11 1.89
N ALA A 141 24.93 -5.66 0.71
CA ALA A 141 25.44 -4.87 -0.41
C ALA A 141 24.86 -5.37 -1.74
N ARG A 142 24.16 -4.48 -2.43
CA ARG A 142 23.81 -4.64 -3.84
C ARG A 142 25.05 -4.38 -4.68
N VAL A 143 25.47 -5.37 -5.48
CA VAL A 143 26.62 -5.23 -6.39
C VAL A 143 26.14 -5.44 -7.80
N MET A 144 26.14 -4.38 -8.60
CA MET A 144 25.59 -4.39 -9.95
C MET A 144 26.69 -4.06 -10.97
N VAL A 145 26.80 -4.87 -12.03
CA VAL A 145 27.76 -4.65 -13.13
C VAL A 145 27.03 -4.76 -14.47
N GLN A 146 27.12 -3.72 -15.29
CA GLN A 146 26.66 -3.74 -16.67
C GLN A 146 27.76 -4.28 -17.60
N GLU A 147 27.45 -5.32 -18.35
CA GLU A 147 28.37 -5.97 -19.30
C GLU A 147 28.27 -5.35 -20.71
N GLY A 148 29.15 -5.80 -21.60
CA GLY A 148 29.24 -5.29 -22.98
C GLY A 148 28.00 -5.56 -23.84
N ASP A 149 27.14 -6.48 -23.41
CA ASP A 149 25.82 -6.78 -23.97
C ASP A 149 24.71 -5.82 -23.47
N GLY A 150 25.07 -4.85 -22.62
CA GLY A 150 24.15 -3.88 -22.00
C GLY A 150 23.37 -4.42 -20.80
N ARG A 151 23.51 -5.70 -20.46
CA ARG A 151 22.77 -6.34 -19.36
C ARG A 151 23.46 -6.11 -18.03
N TRP A 152 22.67 -5.78 -17.01
CA TRP A 152 23.10 -5.75 -15.62
C TRP A 152 23.16 -7.16 -15.03
N ARG A 153 24.20 -7.43 -14.24
CA ARG A 153 24.40 -8.67 -13.48
C ARG A 153 24.57 -8.32 -12.00
N SER A 154 23.87 -9.08 -11.15
CA SER A 154 23.95 -8.96 -9.69
C SER A 154 25.02 -9.91 -9.15
N PHE A 155 25.87 -9.41 -8.27
CA PHE A 155 26.83 -10.16 -7.44
C PHE A 155 26.66 -9.79 -5.96
N SER A 156 25.41 -9.49 -5.58
CA SER A 156 25.00 -8.93 -4.30
C SER A 156 25.23 -9.89 -3.13
N THR A 157 25.15 -9.40 -1.88
CA THR A 157 25.39 -10.21 -0.68
C THR A 157 24.40 -11.37 -0.57
N ASP A 158 24.93 -12.58 -0.45
CA ASP A 158 24.18 -13.82 -0.23
C ASP A 158 25.08 -14.89 0.41
N LYS A 159 24.60 -16.12 0.50
CA LYS A 159 25.33 -17.27 1.08
C LYS A 159 26.57 -17.70 0.27
N SER A 160 26.82 -17.16 -0.92
CA SER A 160 28.03 -17.43 -1.71
C SER A 160 29.25 -16.60 -1.28
N TRP A 161 29.03 -15.55 -0.48
CA TRP A 161 30.10 -14.72 0.08
C TRP A 161 30.91 -15.49 1.14
N LYS A 162 32.21 -15.23 1.22
CA LYS A 162 33.12 -15.83 2.20
C LYS A 162 33.37 -14.89 3.37
N THR A 163 33.55 -15.45 4.55
CA THR A 163 33.73 -14.71 5.82
C THR A 163 34.93 -15.20 6.63
N ASN A 164 35.56 -14.29 7.37
CA ASN A 164 36.57 -14.60 8.38
C ASN A 164 36.53 -13.53 9.48
N LEU A 165 36.87 -13.90 10.73
CA LEU A 165 36.94 -12.96 11.85
C LEU A 165 38.37 -12.41 12.07
N ASN A 166 39.39 -13.21 11.74
CA ASN A 166 40.80 -12.91 11.98
C ASN A 166 41.65 -13.28 10.74
N PRO A 167 41.51 -12.55 9.61
CA PRO A 167 42.28 -12.84 8.42
C PRO A 167 43.74 -12.35 8.55
N LEU A 168 44.64 -12.92 7.75
CA LEU A 168 46.02 -12.46 7.66
C LEU A 168 46.09 -11.11 6.90
N PRO A 169 47.21 -10.35 6.99
CA PRO A 169 47.41 -9.14 6.21
C PRO A 169 47.19 -9.33 4.70
N LEU A 170 46.85 -8.25 4.00
CA LEU A 170 46.47 -8.23 2.58
C LEU A 170 45.16 -8.98 2.24
N TRP A 171 44.30 -9.24 3.24
CA TRP A 171 42.99 -9.90 3.07
C TRP A 171 42.05 -9.28 2.03
N SER A 172 42.20 -8.00 1.68
CA SER A 172 41.39 -7.35 0.64
C SER A 172 41.98 -7.48 -0.77
N ALA A 173 43.20 -8.02 -0.92
CA ALA A 173 43.89 -8.14 -2.20
C ALA A 173 43.44 -9.37 -3.01
N PRO A 174 43.38 -9.31 -4.36
CA PRO A 174 43.00 -10.45 -5.20
C PRO A 174 43.91 -11.69 -5.07
N ILE A 175 45.18 -11.50 -4.71
CA ILE A 175 46.17 -12.60 -4.56
C ILE A 175 45.99 -13.41 -3.27
N TYR A 176 45.21 -12.90 -2.30
CA TYR A 176 45.02 -13.55 -1.01
C TYR A 176 44.19 -14.83 -1.15
N ASN A 177 44.67 -15.93 -0.57
CA ASN A 177 44.00 -17.23 -0.60
C ASN A 177 42.91 -17.34 0.50
N ASP A 178 41.66 -17.24 0.08
CA ASP A 178 40.46 -17.39 0.93
C ASP A 178 39.83 -18.79 0.88
N ALA A 179 40.54 -19.82 0.40
CA ALA A 179 39.99 -21.18 0.27
C ALA A 179 39.59 -21.83 1.61
N ARG A 180 40.11 -21.32 2.74
CA ARG A 180 39.76 -21.77 4.10
C ARG A 180 38.76 -20.86 4.83
N TRP A 181 38.19 -19.86 4.15
CA TRP A 181 37.17 -18.98 4.74
C TRP A 181 35.80 -19.66 4.72
N SER A 182 35.01 -19.46 5.78
CA SER A 182 33.66 -20.02 5.89
C SER A 182 32.69 -19.25 5.00
N VAL A 183 31.77 -19.93 4.32
CA VAL A 183 30.65 -19.25 3.63
C VAL A 183 29.80 -18.46 4.62
N ALA A 184 29.20 -17.36 4.17
CA ALA A 184 28.37 -16.51 4.99
C ALA A 184 27.04 -17.20 5.33
N GLN A 185 26.51 -16.92 6.53
CA GLN A 185 25.08 -17.13 6.78
C GLN A 185 24.31 -15.90 6.30
N ALA A 186 23.09 -16.10 5.82
CA ALA A 186 22.17 -15.03 5.45
C ALA A 186 20.97 -15.03 6.38
N PHE A 187 20.61 -13.85 6.89
CA PHE A 187 19.51 -13.64 7.84
C PHE A 187 18.17 -13.34 7.15
N GLY A 188 18.21 -12.83 5.92
CA GLY A 188 17.05 -12.56 5.05
C GLY A 188 17.34 -11.45 4.02
N PRO A 189 16.39 -11.12 3.13
CA PRO A 189 16.52 -10.03 2.16
C PRO A 189 16.60 -8.64 2.81
N LEU A 190 17.35 -7.73 2.20
CA LEU A 190 17.43 -6.32 2.56
C LEU A 190 16.08 -5.64 2.34
N GLY A 191 15.51 -5.03 3.39
CA GLY A 191 14.17 -4.42 3.38
C GLY A 191 13.05 -5.34 3.88
N GLU A 192 13.35 -6.60 4.23
CA GLU A 192 12.38 -7.58 4.76
C GLU A 192 12.82 -8.23 6.09
N THR A 193 13.96 -7.81 6.66
CA THR A 193 14.69 -8.53 7.73
C THR A 193 14.96 -7.67 8.96
N ALA A 194 14.07 -7.77 9.96
CA ALA A 194 14.33 -7.30 11.32
C ALA A 194 15.58 -7.97 11.95
N PRO A 195 16.33 -7.32 12.85
CA PRO A 195 16.11 -5.97 13.39
C PRO A 195 16.67 -4.84 12.52
N TRP A 196 17.50 -5.16 11.51
CA TRP A 196 18.19 -4.14 10.71
C TRP A 196 17.23 -3.26 9.90
N ASP A 197 16.09 -3.82 9.51
CA ASP A 197 15.03 -3.11 8.78
C ASP A 197 13.90 -2.57 9.71
N VAL A 198 14.12 -2.48 11.04
CA VAL A 198 13.12 -2.00 12.03
C VAL A 198 13.68 -0.82 12.85
N ARG A 199 12.89 0.25 13.02
CA ARG A 199 13.27 1.43 13.83
C ARG A 199 12.85 1.26 15.29
N GLU A 200 13.81 1.18 16.21
CA GLU A 200 13.59 1.42 17.65
C GLU A 200 13.75 2.92 17.97
N GLN A 201 12.87 3.45 18.84
CA GLN A 201 12.76 4.86 19.19
C GLN A 201 13.74 5.28 20.31
N VAL A 202 14.25 6.53 20.28
CA VAL A 202 14.88 7.20 21.43
C VAL A 202 14.45 8.69 21.48
N ALA A 203 14.41 9.25 22.70
CA ALA A 203 13.67 10.44 23.13
C ALA A 203 14.12 11.82 22.59
N VAL A 204 13.23 12.80 22.80
CA VAL A 204 13.31 14.23 22.44
C VAL A 204 13.83 15.07 23.63
N GLU A 205 14.49 16.19 23.35
CA GLU A 205 14.72 17.30 24.31
C GLU A 205 14.47 18.68 23.62
N GLU A 206 14.34 19.75 24.40
CA GLU A 206 13.35 20.83 24.19
C GLU A 206 13.70 22.01 23.23
N VAL A 207 12.64 22.74 22.82
CA VAL A 207 12.61 23.92 21.91
C VAL A 207 12.50 25.24 22.72
N PRO A 208 13.18 26.33 22.32
CA PRO A 208 12.48 27.58 21.92
C PRO A 208 13.25 28.37 20.80
N THR A 209 12.71 29.29 19.99
CA THR A 209 11.38 29.96 19.86
C THR A 209 11.28 30.70 18.50
N GLU A 210 10.04 30.99 18.06
CA GLU A 210 9.63 31.97 17.02
C GLU A 210 9.97 31.71 15.53
N ALA A 211 8.91 31.54 14.70
CA ALA A 211 8.97 31.53 13.24
C ALA A 211 7.67 32.08 12.61
N PRO A 212 7.73 32.89 11.53
CA PRO A 212 6.56 33.27 10.74
C PRO A 212 6.49 32.54 9.38
N LYS A 213 5.29 32.01 9.07
CA LYS A 213 4.74 31.58 7.75
C LYS A 213 5.57 30.64 6.84
N THR A 214 4.95 29.49 6.55
CA THR A 214 5.28 28.55 5.46
C THR A 214 6.72 28.02 5.43
N GLU A 215 7.13 27.40 6.53
CA GLU A 215 8.16 26.35 6.52
C GLU A 215 7.50 24.98 6.78
N PRO A 216 8.05 23.87 6.26
CA PRO A 216 7.50 22.53 6.47
C PRO A 216 7.48 22.17 7.96
N GLN A 217 6.31 21.81 8.49
CA GLN A 217 6.09 21.58 9.94
C GLN A 217 6.56 20.19 10.40
N ASN A 218 7.74 19.76 9.94
CA ASN A 218 8.26 18.42 10.27
C ASN A 218 8.45 18.22 11.79
N ASP A 219 8.71 19.28 12.57
CA ASP A 219 8.83 19.21 14.03
C ASP A 219 7.54 18.75 14.75
N ARG A 220 6.38 18.82 14.09
CA ARG A 220 5.09 18.31 14.63
C ARG A 220 4.79 16.87 14.22
N PHE A 221 5.43 16.37 13.16
CA PHE A 221 5.03 15.14 12.48
C PHE A 221 6.16 14.11 12.39
N ASP A 222 5.96 12.97 13.05
CA ASP A 222 6.77 11.77 12.89
C ASP A 222 6.44 11.14 11.51
N ILE A 223 7.18 11.53 10.46
CA ILE A 223 6.98 11.05 9.07
C ILE A 223 8.16 10.22 8.55
N VAL A 224 7.91 9.32 7.59
CA VAL A 224 8.95 8.59 6.87
C VAL A 224 9.90 9.58 6.16
N ASP A 225 11.22 9.31 6.26
CA ASP A 225 12.26 10.15 5.66
C ASP A 225 12.01 10.44 4.18
N GLN A 226 12.46 11.63 3.74
CA GLN A 226 12.28 12.16 2.37
C GLN A 226 10.85 12.63 2.04
N PHE A 227 9.90 12.54 2.96
CA PHE A 227 8.63 13.25 2.86
C PHE A 227 8.66 14.56 3.66
N GLN A 228 7.79 15.50 3.30
CA GLN A 228 7.58 16.74 4.01
C GLN A 228 6.08 17.02 4.17
N VAL A 229 5.70 17.70 5.25
CA VAL A 229 4.31 18.08 5.53
C VAL A 229 4.16 19.60 5.50
N GLU A 230 3.28 20.07 4.63
CA GLU A 230 2.98 21.48 4.39
C GLU A 230 1.52 21.75 4.81
N ARG A 231 1.29 22.68 5.74
CA ARG A 231 -0.07 23.12 6.07
C ARG A 231 -0.47 24.23 5.10
N LEU A 232 -1.50 23.97 4.30
CA LEU A 232 -2.00 24.90 3.27
C LEU A 232 -3.03 25.86 3.85
N ILE A 233 -4.04 25.32 4.54
CA ILE A 233 -5.13 26.10 5.15
C ILE A 233 -5.20 25.84 6.66
N ASP A 234 -5.41 26.90 7.45
CA ASP A 234 -5.46 26.85 8.91
C ASP A 234 -6.87 26.71 9.50
N SER A 235 -6.92 26.31 10.78
CA SER A 235 -8.13 26.11 11.58
C SER A 235 -8.98 27.37 11.72
N GLU A 236 -8.36 28.55 11.69
CA GLU A 236 -9.01 29.84 11.79
C GLU A 236 -9.82 30.16 10.51
N THR A 237 -9.38 29.63 9.37
CA THR A 237 -10.07 29.75 8.08
C THR A 237 -11.19 28.72 7.89
N VAL A 238 -10.96 27.45 8.27
CA VAL A 238 -11.89 26.33 7.96
C VAL A 238 -12.61 25.73 9.17
N GLY A 239 -12.25 26.11 10.40
CA GLY A 239 -12.76 25.46 11.61
C GLY A 239 -12.30 24.00 11.70
N SER A 240 -13.25 23.11 11.92
CA SER A 240 -13.07 21.65 11.99
C SER A 240 -13.54 21.01 10.68
N LEU A 241 -12.71 20.18 10.05
CA LEU A 241 -13.05 19.43 8.83
C LEU A 241 -13.24 17.94 9.13
N ILE A 242 -14.20 17.31 8.45
CA ILE A 242 -14.59 15.91 8.71
C ILE A 242 -14.51 14.98 7.49
N THR A 243 -14.46 15.52 6.27
CA THR A 243 -14.25 14.76 5.02
C THR A 243 -13.65 15.65 3.93
N MET A 244 -12.94 15.08 2.95
CA MET A 244 -12.47 15.79 1.77
C MET A 244 -12.40 14.92 0.50
N THR A 245 -12.45 15.55 -0.68
CA THR A 245 -12.03 14.91 -1.95
C THR A 245 -11.65 15.97 -2.99
N PHE A 246 -10.98 15.59 -4.07
CA PHE A 246 -10.74 16.47 -5.22
C PHE A 246 -11.82 16.37 -6.31
N ASN A 247 -12.28 17.52 -6.81
CA ASN A 247 -13.16 17.59 -7.99
C ASN A 247 -12.41 17.49 -9.32
N GLU A 248 -13.15 17.54 -10.44
CA GLU A 248 -12.63 17.45 -11.80
C GLU A 248 -11.65 18.55 -12.23
N PHE A 249 -11.56 19.64 -11.46
CA PHE A 249 -10.65 20.76 -11.70
C PHE A 249 -9.42 20.73 -10.77
N GLY A 250 -9.33 19.77 -9.85
CA GLY A 250 -8.27 19.74 -8.84
C GLY A 250 -8.54 20.64 -7.63
N HIS A 251 -9.74 21.19 -7.49
CA HIS A 251 -10.15 21.90 -6.29
C HIS A 251 -10.52 20.90 -5.19
N VAL A 252 -10.26 21.25 -3.93
CA VAL A 252 -10.63 20.46 -2.75
C VAL A 252 -12.08 20.78 -2.37
N LEU A 253 -12.92 19.75 -2.30
CA LEU A 253 -14.21 19.78 -1.63
C LEU A 253 -14.01 19.29 -0.19
N ALA A 254 -14.60 19.95 0.81
CA ALA A 254 -14.49 19.50 2.19
C ALA A 254 -15.77 19.73 3.01
N GLY A 255 -16.10 18.77 3.87
CA GLY A 255 -17.19 18.89 4.84
C GLY A 255 -16.71 19.60 6.11
N GLN A 256 -17.34 20.73 6.46
CA GLN A 256 -17.12 21.40 7.75
C GLN A 256 -18.00 20.75 8.83
N GLU A 257 -17.45 20.48 10.02
CA GLU A 257 -18.19 19.90 11.15
C GLU A 257 -19.36 20.80 11.56
N GLY A 258 -20.60 20.30 11.46
CA GLY A 258 -21.83 21.10 11.68
C GLY A 258 -22.06 22.24 10.67
N GLY A 259 -21.17 22.43 9.69
CA GLY A 259 -21.15 23.52 8.73
C GLY A 259 -21.41 23.09 7.28
N PRO A 260 -21.31 24.02 6.31
CA PRO A 260 -21.59 23.76 4.90
C PRO A 260 -20.56 22.85 4.21
N LEU A 261 -20.86 22.46 2.97
CA LEU A 261 -19.85 21.98 2.04
C LEU A 261 -18.98 23.15 1.56
N LEU A 262 -17.66 23.05 1.73
CA LEU A 262 -16.67 24.04 1.32
C LEU A 262 -16.02 23.66 -0.03
N LEU A 263 -15.62 24.68 -0.78
CA LEU A 263 -14.71 24.58 -1.92
C LEU A 263 -13.43 25.34 -1.58
N MET A 264 -12.29 24.69 -1.75
CA MET A 264 -10.96 25.28 -1.63
C MET A 264 -10.19 25.13 -2.94
N TYR A 265 -9.51 26.19 -3.36
CA TYR A 265 -8.83 26.26 -4.64
C TYR A 265 -7.57 27.11 -4.55
N ASP A 266 -6.66 26.90 -5.49
CA ASP A 266 -5.52 27.76 -5.80
C ASP A 266 -6.06 29.02 -6.50
N SER A 267 -5.72 30.21 -6.00
CA SER A 267 -6.23 31.49 -6.49
C SER A 267 -5.22 32.39 -7.17
N ASP A 268 -3.94 31.99 -7.24
CA ASP A 268 -2.87 32.69 -7.98
C ASP A 268 -2.06 31.81 -8.96
N ASP A 269 -2.50 30.57 -9.16
CA ASP A 269 -1.96 29.54 -10.07
C ASP A 269 -0.52 29.10 -9.70
N ASP A 270 -0.14 29.13 -8.42
CA ASP A 270 1.20 28.69 -7.93
C ASP A 270 1.32 27.17 -7.70
N GLY A 271 0.19 26.45 -7.70
CA GLY A 271 0.07 25.01 -7.47
C GLY A 271 -0.39 24.64 -6.05
N LEU A 272 -0.64 25.60 -5.17
CA LEU A 272 -1.05 25.39 -3.78
C LEU A 272 -2.45 25.98 -3.50
N VAL A 273 -3.23 25.27 -2.68
CA VAL A 273 -4.57 25.72 -2.29
C VAL A 273 -4.45 26.82 -1.23
N ASP A 274 -4.91 28.03 -1.55
CA ASP A 274 -4.80 29.23 -0.70
C ASP A 274 -6.15 29.81 -0.26
N LYS A 275 -7.25 29.47 -0.95
CA LYS A 275 -8.53 30.17 -0.82
C LYS A 275 -9.70 29.24 -0.57
N VAL A 276 -10.62 29.68 0.28
CA VAL A 276 -11.80 28.91 0.73
C VAL A 276 -13.08 29.72 0.55
N ARG A 277 -14.17 29.05 0.16
CA ARG A 277 -15.54 29.58 0.22
C ARG A 277 -16.57 28.47 0.46
N PRO A 278 -17.78 28.79 0.94
CA PRO A 278 -18.91 27.88 0.84
C PRO A 278 -19.20 27.51 -0.62
N TYR A 279 -19.57 26.25 -0.84
CA TYR A 279 -20.01 25.71 -2.13
C TYR A 279 -21.49 25.32 -2.11
N CYS A 280 -21.93 24.68 -1.01
CA CYS A 280 -23.34 24.44 -0.72
C CYS A 280 -23.64 24.67 0.76
N GLU A 281 -24.56 25.61 1.06
CA GLU A 281 -25.03 25.90 2.42
C GLU A 281 -26.35 25.20 2.78
N ALA A 282 -27.01 24.58 1.79
CA ALA A 282 -28.28 23.90 1.95
C ALA A 282 -28.14 22.48 2.54
N VAL A 283 -26.94 21.91 2.51
CA VAL A 283 -26.55 20.70 3.26
C VAL A 283 -25.51 21.07 4.32
N LYS A 284 -25.46 20.29 5.40
CA LYS A 284 -24.54 20.47 6.52
C LYS A 284 -23.91 19.17 6.95
N ASN A 285 -22.78 19.28 7.64
CA ASN A 285 -22.13 18.16 8.31
C ASN A 285 -21.89 16.98 7.37
N CYS A 286 -21.41 17.27 6.14
CA CYS A 286 -21.15 16.26 5.13
C CYS A 286 -20.09 15.27 5.66
N GLN A 287 -20.39 13.98 5.64
CA GLN A 287 -19.53 12.91 6.19
C GLN A 287 -18.78 12.11 5.12
N GLY A 288 -19.20 12.23 3.86
CA GLY A 288 -18.53 11.66 2.70
C GLY A 288 -18.90 12.47 1.46
N ILE A 289 -17.97 12.57 0.51
CA ILE A 289 -18.10 13.38 -0.71
C ILE A 289 -17.61 12.57 -1.91
N LEU A 290 -18.39 12.56 -2.99
CA LEU A 290 -17.97 12.06 -4.30
C LEU A 290 -18.24 13.12 -5.37
N ALA A 291 -17.18 13.66 -5.98
CA ALA A 291 -17.27 14.49 -7.17
C ALA A 291 -17.39 13.61 -8.44
N LEU A 292 -18.43 13.83 -9.24
CA LEU A 292 -18.72 13.02 -10.43
C LEU A 292 -19.43 13.83 -11.51
N ASN A 293 -18.77 14.00 -12.66
CA ASN A 293 -19.34 14.59 -13.88
C ASN A 293 -19.91 16.02 -13.73
N GLY A 294 -19.35 16.84 -12.83
CA GLY A 294 -19.84 18.20 -12.54
C GLY A 294 -20.97 18.24 -11.50
N GLU A 295 -21.34 17.10 -10.91
CA GLU A 295 -22.22 16.99 -9.76
C GLU A 295 -21.42 16.55 -8.53
N VAL A 296 -21.94 16.82 -7.33
CA VAL A 296 -21.35 16.37 -6.07
C VAL A 296 -22.37 15.53 -5.31
N TYR A 297 -21.98 14.32 -4.93
CA TYR A 297 -22.78 13.41 -4.12
C TYR A 297 -22.26 13.47 -2.69
N VAL A 298 -23.14 13.65 -1.70
CA VAL A 298 -22.75 13.78 -0.28
C VAL A 298 -23.66 12.99 0.65
N THR A 299 -23.11 12.41 1.70
CA THR A 299 -23.86 11.95 2.88
C THR A 299 -23.91 13.10 3.86
N ALA A 300 -25.09 13.66 4.11
CA ALA A 300 -25.21 14.93 4.83
C ALA A 300 -26.56 15.10 5.52
N ASP A 301 -26.64 16.10 6.40
CA ASP A 301 -27.90 16.62 6.93
C ASP A 301 -28.41 17.72 5.98
N GLY A 302 -29.54 17.50 5.32
CA GLY A 302 -30.11 18.40 4.33
C GLY A 302 -31.60 18.72 4.55
N PRO A 303 -32.28 19.32 3.55
CA PRO A 303 -33.68 19.75 3.67
C PRO A 303 -34.67 18.62 3.94
N ASP A 304 -34.27 17.38 3.64
CA ASP A 304 -35.06 16.15 3.72
C ASP A 304 -34.64 15.22 4.88
N GLY A 305 -33.76 15.69 5.78
CA GLY A 305 -33.17 14.92 6.88
C GLY A 305 -31.75 14.44 6.56
N ASN A 306 -31.34 13.32 7.16
CA ASN A 306 -30.05 12.68 6.86
C ASN A 306 -30.20 11.78 5.62
N ALA A 307 -29.43 12.03 4.56
CA ALA A 307 -29.52 11.29 3.30
C ALA A 307 -28.22 11.32 2.49
N LEU A 308 -28.12 10.40 1.53
CA LEU A 308 -27.30 10.60 0.34
C LEU A 308 -28.02 11.63 -0.54
N TYR A 309 -27.36 12.76 -0.79
CA TYR A 309 -27.82 13.84 -1.65
C TYR A 309 -27.00 13.92 -2.92
N ARG A 310 -27.65 14.29 -4.03
CA ARG A 310 -27.00 14.82 -5.23
C ARG A 310 -27.15 16.33 -5.25
N LEU A 311 -26.02 17.01 -5.45
CA LEU A 311 -25.89 18.45 -5.53
C LEU A 311 -25.49 18.84 -6.96
N THR A 312 -26.20 19.79 -7.56
CA THR A 312 -25.98 20.20 -8.96
C THR A 312 -25.91 21.71 -9.06
N ASP A 313 -24.92 22.21 -9.81
CA ASP A 313 -24.79 23.60 -10.28
C ASP A 313 -25.57 23.74 -11.60
N THR A 314 -26.76 24.35 -11.56
CA THR A 314 -27.68 24.35 -12.72
C THR A 314 -27.50 25.58 -13.61
N ASP A 315 -27.11 26.73 -13.05
CA ASP A 315 -26.85 27.96 -13.80
C ASP A 315 -25.37 28.20 -14.15
N ARG A 316 -24.46 27.42 -13.56
CA ARG A 316 -23.00 27.44 -13.74
C ARG A 316 -22.32 28.67 -13.15
N ASP A 317 -22.86 29.24 -12.06
CA ASP A 317 -22.21 30.31 -11.30
C ASP A 317 -21.09 29.83 -10.35
N GLY A 318 -20.92 28.52 -10.19
CA GLY A 318 -19.96 27.91 -9.28
C GLY A 318 -20.51 27.67 -7.86
N ARG A 319 -21.82 27.56 -7.68
CA ARG A 319 -22.49 27.15 -6.44
C ARG A 319 -23.33 25.90 -6.69
N LEU A 320 -23.76 25.24 -5.62
CA LEU A 320 -24.67 24.09 -5.71
C LEU A 320 -26.00 24.49 -5.08
N GLU A 321 -26.98 24.81 -5.93
CA GLU A 321 -28.30 25.31 -5.56
C GLU A 321 -29.39 24.24 -5.64
N GLN A 322 -29.24 23.23 -6.51
CA GLN A 322 -30.15 22.09 -6.53
C GLN A 322 -29.67 20.98 -5.58
N VAL A 323 -30.49 20.65 -4.59
CA VAL A 323 -30.26 19.56 -3.63
C VAL A 323 -31.33 18.49 -3.81
N THR A 324 -30.94 17.27 -4.19
CA THR A 324 -31.87 16.16 -4.46
C THR A 324 -31.55 14.97 -3.54
N PRO A 325 -32.45 14.53 -2.63
CA PRO A 325 -32.24 13.32 -1.86
C PRO A 325 -32.34 12.08 -2.76
N LEU A 326 -31.36 11.18 -2.68
CA LEU A 326 -31.33 9.91 -3.43
C LEU A 326 -31.67 8.72 -2.52
N VAL A 327 -31.03 8.62 -1.35
CA VAL A 327 -31.25 7.53 -0.38
C VAL A 327 -31.36 8.14 1.01
N LYS A 328 -32.54 8.05 1.63
CA LYS A 328 -32.75 8.55 3.00
C LYS A 328 -32.30 7.53 4.03
N PHE A 329 -31.79 7.99 5.17
CA PHE A 329 -31.38 7.14 6.28
C PHE A 329 -32.40 7.18 7.42
N ASN A 330 -32.58 6.07 8.13
CA ASN A 330 -33.71 5.88 9.06
C ASN A 330 -33.48 6.42 10.48
N ARG A 331 -32.28 6.90 10.76
CA ARG A 331 -31.84 7.49 12.04
C ARG A 331 -30.93 8.68 11.75
N GLU A 332 -30.80 9.56 12.74
CA GLU A 332 -29.94 10.76 12.66
C GLU A 332 -28.48 10.38 12.34
N GLY A 333 -27.77 11.30 11.68
CA GLY A 333 -26.34 11.15 11.40
C GLY A 333 -25.47 11.25 12.66
N GLY A 334 -24.16 11.16 12.48
CA GLY A 334 -23.18 11.27 13.55
C GLY A 334 -22.09 10.21 13.45
N GLU A 335 -21.47 9.88 14.59
CA GLU A 335 -20.25 9.04 14.62
C GLU A 335 -20.46 7.65 14.00
N HIS A 336 -21.67 7.10 14.03
CA HIS A 336 -22.02 5.77 13.50
C HIS A 336 -23.10 5.84 12.39
N GLY A 337 -23.14 6.97 11.65
CA GLY A 337 -24.09 7.27 10.59
C GLY A 337 -23.70 6.72 9.21
N ALA A 338 -24.17 7.36 8.14
CA ALA A 338 -23.64 7.14 6.79
C ALA A 338 -22.46 8.09 6.55
N HIS A 339 -21.39 7.59 5.95
CA HIS A 339 -20.11 8.30 5.82
C HIS A 339 -19.59 8.26 4.37
N GLY A 340 -18.37 7.77 4.14
CA GLY A 340 -17.65 7.78 2.86
C GLY A 340 -18.42 7.24 1.65
N ILE A 341 -18.06 7.77 0.48
CA ILE A 341 -18.70 7.48 -0.81
C ILE A 341 -17.61 7.21 -1.85
N ALA A 342 -17.69 6.08 -2.55
CA ALA A 342 -16.80 5.80 -3.68
C ALA A 342 -17.57 5.46 -4.96
N PHE A 343 -16.98 5.82 -6.10
CA PHE A 343 -17.48 5.38 -7.41
C PHE A 343 -16.82 4.04 -7.79
N GLY A 344 -17.64 3.00 -7.89
CA GLY A 344 -17.20 1.65 -8.18
C GLY A 344 -16.83 1.44 -9.66
N PRO A 345 -15.95 0.47 -9.96
CA PRO A 345 -15.56 0.13 -11.33
C PRO A 345 -16.71 -0.50 -12.15
N ASP A 346 -17.85 -0.80 -11.52
CA ASP A 346 -19.10 -1.24 -12.15
C ASP A 346 -20.03 -0.07 -12.52
N GLY A 347 -19.62 1.18 -12.26
CA GLY A 347 -20.40 2.38 -12.55
C GLY A 347 -21.45 2.75 -11.49
N MET A 348 -21.41 2.10 -10.32
CA MET A 348 -22.35 2.34 -9.22
C MET A 348 -21.72 3.22 -8.12
N ILE A 349 -22.54 3.95 -7.38
CA ILE A 349 -22.14 4.70 -6.17
C ILE A 349 -22.19 3.74 -4.99
N TYR A 350 -21.10 3.61 -4.24
CA TYR A 350 -21.01 2.84 -3.00
C TYR A 350 -21.00 3.78 -1.81
N VAL A 351 -21.72 3.44 -0.74
CA VAL A 351 -21.79 4.23 0.50
C VAL A 351 -21.57 3.29 1.69
N ILE A 352 -20.66 3.66 2.60
CA ILE A 352 -20.50 2.98 3.89
C ILE A 352 -21.47 3.56 4.92
N ILE A 353 -22.08 2.67 5.70
CA ILE A 353 -23.04 3.00 6.74
C ILE A 353 -22.64 2.27 8.02
N GLY A 354 -22.37 3.03 9.08
CA GLY A 354 -22.14 2.53 10.43
C GLY A 354 -23.36 1.83 11.04
N ASN A 355 -23.13 1.06 12.09
CA ASN A 355 -24.16 0.23 12.71
C ASN A 355 -25.33 1.01 13.36
N HIS A 356 -25.26 2.33 13.54
CA HIS A 356 -26.37 3.08 14.14
C HIS A 356 -27.45 3.53 13.14
N THR A 357 -27.30 3.31 11.84
CA THR A 357 -28.32 3.69 10.84
C THR A 357 -28.42 2.67 9.69
N ALA A 358 -29.44 2.82 8.86
CA ALA A 358 -29.63 2.04 7.63
C ALA A 358 -30.47 2.84 6.62
N ALA A 359 -30.53 2.40 5.36
CA ALA A 359 -31.41 2.99 4.36
C ALA A 359 -32.88 2.85 4.78
N ALA A 360 -33.67 3.91 4.62
CA ALA A 360 -35.05 3.98 5.11
C ALA A 360 -36.03 3.16 4.28
N ASP A 361 -35.89 3.18 2.95
CA ASP A 361 -36.85 2.60 2.01
C ASP A 361 -36.58 1.12 1.68
N GLY A 362 -35.72 0.46 2.46
CA GLY A 362 -35.33 -0.94 2.29
C GLY A 362 -34.29 -1.16 1.20
N TYR A 363 -34.23 -2.40 0.70
CA TYR A 363 -33.20 -2.87 -0.22
C TYR A 363 -33.79 -3.74 -1.33
N ALA A 364 -33.19 -3.70 -2.52
CA ALA A 364 -33.63 -4.47 -3.66
C ALA A 364 -33.37 -5.99 -3.47
N ASP A 365 -34.29 -6.82 -3.99
CA ASP A 365 -34.19 -8.30 -4.05
C ASP A 365 -32.98 -8.83 -4.82
N SER A 366 -32.18 -7.95 -5.43
CA SER A 366 -30.92 -8.27 -6.11
C SER A 366 -29.67 -8.10 -5.23
N SER A 367 -29.80 -7.54 -4.03
CA SER A 367 -28.72 -7.36 -3.05
C SER A 367 -27.84 -8.62 -2.89
N PRO A 368 -26.49 -8.51 -3.01
CA PRO A 368 -25.59 -9.62 -2.74
C PRO A 368 -25.68 -10.15 -1.31
N TYR A 369 -25.65 -9.25 -0.32
CA TYR A 369 -25.83 -9.61 1.09
C TYR A 369 -27.32 -9.70 1.43
N ARG A 370 -27.73 -10.80 2.08
CA ARG A 370 -29.13 -11.11 2.43
C ARG A 370 -29.18 -11.89 3.74
N ASN A 371 -30.32 -11.85 4.42
CA ASN A 371 -30.64 -12.72 5.56
C ASN A 371 -29.61 -12.62 6.71
N GLY A 372 -29.28 -11.39 7.12
CA GLY A 372 -28.42 -11.16 8.28
C GLY A 372 -28.92 -11.90 9.52
N TYR A 373 -28.05 -12.70 10.13
CA TYR A 373 -28.42 -13.62 11.22
C TYR A 373 -27.82 -13.15 12.55
N GLU A 374 -28.68 -12.78 13.51
CA GLU A 374 -28.23 -12.28 14.82
C GLU A 374 -27.36 -13.29 15.59
N GLY A 375 -27.65 -14.59 15.48
CA GLY A 375 -26.96 -15.65 16.25
C GLY A 375 -27.61 -16.01 17.59
N ASP A 376 -28.58 -15.21 18.06
CA ASP A 376 -29.24 -15.40 19.35
C ASP A 376 -30.19 -16.62 19.35
N LEU A 377 -29.84 -17.68 20.09
CA LEU A 377 -30.74 -18.80 20.42
C LEU A 377 -31.57 -18.55 21.70
N PHE A 378 -31.13 -17.62 22.53
CA PHE A 378 -31.76 -17.23 23.79
C PHE A 378 -31.70 -15.70 23.93
N PRO A 379 -32.55 -15.08 24.78
CA PRO A 379 -32.42 -13.67 25.10
C PRO A 379 -31.02 -13.36 25.64
N ARG A 380 -30.33 -12.42 24.98
CA ARG A 380 -28.99 -11.98 25.34
C ARG A 380 -28.99 -10.83 26.34
N TYR A 381 -27.90 -10.72 27.10
CA TYR A 381 -27.57 -9.49 27.80
C TYR A 381 -26.98 -8.51 26.78
N GLU A 382 -27.70 -7.41 26.55
CA GLU A 382 -27.20 -6.29 25.75
C GLU A 382 -26.11 -5.51 26.50
N ASP A 383 -25.43 -4.61 25.79
CA ASP A 383 -24.37 -3.77 26.36
C ASP A 383 -24.90 -2.96 27.56
N PRO A 384 -24.29 -3.07 28.76
CA PRO A 384 -24.77 -2.39 29.97
C PRO A 384 -24.62 -0.85 29.91
N THR A 385 -23.82 -0.31 28.99
CA THR A 385 -23.72 1.13 28.70
C THR A 385 -24.84 1.63 27.77
N GLY A 386 -25.55 0.72 27.10
CA GLY A 386 -26.57 1.03 26.10
C GLY A 386 -26.04 1.35 24.70
N HIS A 387 -24.72 1.39 24.48
CA HIS A 387 -24.13 1.57 23.15
C HIS A 387 -24.66 0.48 22.19
N ALA A 388 -25.14 0.88 21.01
CA ALA A 388 -25.77 0.03 20.00
C ALA A 388 -26.81 -1.01 20.50
N ALA A 389 -27.41 -0.83 21.68
CA ALA A 389 -28.29 -1.83 22.29
C ALA A 389 -29.65 -1.90 21.55
N GLY A 390 -30.08 -3.11 21.21
CA GLY A 390 -31.33 -3.36 20.48
C GLY A 390 -31.24 -3.11 18.97
N ILE A 391 -30.06 -2.75 18.45
CA ILE A 391 -29.80 -2.70 17.00
C ILE A 391 -29.39 -4.10 16.54
N LYS A 392 -30.22 -4.73 15.71
CA LYS A 392 -30.02 -6.12 15.27
C LYS A 392 -29.35 -6.21 13.90
N ALA A 393 -28.77 -7.38 13.60
CA ALA A 393 -28.14 -7.63 12.31
C ALA A 393 -29.13 -7.44 11.13
N PRO A 394 -28.68 -6.89 9.99
CA PRO A 394 -27.34 -6.33 9.75
C PRO A 394 -27.17 -4.96 10.41
N GLY A 395 -26.11 -4.82 11.21
CA GLY A 395 -25.51 -3.52 11.50
C GLY A 395 -24.20 -3.38 10.75
N GLY A 396 -23.87 -2.16 10.36
CA GLY A 396 -22.67 -1.80 9.60
C GLY A 396 -22.71 -2.39 8.21
N THR A 397 -23.12 -1.61 7.22
CA THR A 397 -23.38 -2.10 5.86
C THR A 397 -22.67 -1.25 4.81
N ILE A 398 -22.25 -1.89 3.73
CA ILE A 398 -21.90 -1.19 2.49
C ILE A 398 -23.08 -1.37 1.55
N ILE A 399 -23.70 -0.27 1.14
CA ILE A 399 -24.73 -0.25 0.11
C ILE A 399 -24.13 0.22 -1.22
N ARG A 400 -24.82 -0.08 -2.32
CA ARG A 400 -24.58 0.58 -3.60
C ARG A 400 -25.87 1.00 -4.28
N THR A 401 -25.82 2.03 -5.11
CA THR A 401 -26.94 2.54 -5.90
C THR A 401 -26.49 3.11 -7.25
N ASP A 402 -27.45 3.29 -8.16
CA ASP A 402 -27.25 4.08 -9.39
C ASP A 402 -27.22 5.60 -9.10
N LEU A 403 -26.95 6.41 -10.13
CA LEU A 403 -26.81 7.87 -10.02
C LEU A 403 -28.14 8.58 -9.65
N GLU A 404 -29.25 7.86 -9.77
CA GLU A 404 -30.61 8.32 -9.51
C GLU A 404 -31.15 7.89 -8.13
N GLY A 405 -30.41 7.07 -7.37
CA GLY A 405 -30.90 6.48 -6.11
C GLY A 405 -31.98 5.40 -6.30
N SER A 406 -32.26 5.00 -7.54
CA SER A 406 -33.47 4.24 -7.91
C SER A 406 -33.41 2.76 -7.49
N LYS A 407 -32.20 2.24 -7.29
CA LYS A 407 -31.95 0.84 -6.94
C LYS A 407 -30.85 0.71 -5.89
N VAL A 408 -31.25 0.54 -4.63
CA VAL A 408 -30.33 0.34 -3.50
C VAL A 408 -30.11 -1.15 -3.21
N GLU A 409 -28.85 -1.61 -3.22
CA GLU A 409 -28.46 -2.99 -2.92
C GLU A 409 -27.49 -3.05 -1.72
N VAL A 410 -27.63 -4.03 -0.82
CA VAL A 410 -26.63 -4.30 0.22
C VAL A 410 -25.52 -5.19 -0.33
N VAL A 411 -24.30 -4.68 -0.37
CA VAL A 411 -23.10 -5.38 -0.85
C VAL A 411 -22.53 -6.28 0.24
N ALA A 412 -22.39 -5.76 1.47
CA ALA A 412 -21.84 -6.46 2.62
C ALA A 412 -22.41 -5.92 3.93
N GLY A 413 -22.31 -6.71 5.02
CA GLY A 413 -22.80 -6.35 6.35
C GLY A 413 -21.89 -6.83 7.49
N GLY A 414 -22.27 -6.52 8.73
CA GLY A 414 -21.57 -6.99 9.93
C GLY A 414 -20.37 -6.14 10.35
N LEU A 415 -20.30 -4.88 9.92
CA LEU A 415 -19.31 -3.91 10.38
C LEU A 415 -19.79 -3.23 11.69
N ARG A 416 -18.91 -2.61 12.48
CA ARG A 416 -19.33 -1.73 13.57
C ARG A 416 -19.50 -0.31 13.04
N ASN A 417 -18.39 0.28 12.64
CA ASN A 417 -18.30 1.69 12.30
C ASN A 417 -17.07 1.91 11.44
N ALA A 418 -17.20 1.57 10.16
CA ALA A 418 -16.22 1.93 9.17
C ALA A 418 -16.62 3.28 8.57
N TYR A 419 -15.69 4.22 8.51
CA TYR A 419 -15.96 5.60 8.09
C TYR A 419 -15.81 5.82 6.59
N ASP A 420 -14.98 5.03 5.92
CA ASP A 420 -14.71 5.22 4.50
C ASP A 420 -14.35 3.91 3.77
N LEU A 421 -14.40 3.96 2.44
CA LEU A 421 -14.20 2.82 1.56
C LEU A 421 -13.45 3.21 0.27
N CYS A 422 -12.50 2.40 -0.17
CA CYS A 422 -11.72 2.68 -1.38
C CYS A 422 -11.57 1.45 -2.27
N PHE A 423 -11.54 1.70 -3.59
CA PHE A 423 -11.28 0.69 -4.60
C PHE A 423 -9.80 0.70 -5.01
N SER A 424 -9.20 -0.49 -5.06
CA SER A 424 -7.89 -0.68 -5.67
C SER A 424 -7.96 -0.69 -7.19
N ARG A 425 -6.78 -0.62 -7.82
CA ARG A 425 -6.61 -0.77 -9.28
C ARG A 425 -7.22 -2.05 -9.86
N ASP A 426 -7.32 -3.14 -9.09
CA ASP A 426 -7.92 -4.39 -9.55
C ASP A 426 -9.46 -4.45 -9.36
N GLY A 427 -10.06 -3.43 -8.74
CA GLY A 427 -11.47 -3.42 -8.35
C GLY A 427 -11.77 -4.10 -7.02
N ASP A 428 -10.74 -4.52 -6.25
CA ASP A 428 -10.95 -4.91 -4.85
C ASP A 428 -11.44 -3.72 -4.03
N LEU A 429 -12.43 -3.96 -3.17
CA LEU A 429 -12.94 -2.97 -2.23
C LEU A 429 -12.34 -3.18 -0.83
N TYR A 430 -11.85 -2.10 -0.23
CA TYR A 430 -11.29 -2.07 1.12
C TYR A 430 -12.03 -1.09 2.01
N THR A 431 -12.09 -1.38 3.30
CA THR A 431 -12.60 -0.47 4.34
C THR A 431 -11.90 -0.76 5.68
N HIS A 432 -11.93 0.19 6.61
CA HIS A 432 -11.29 0.10 7.92
C HIS A 432 -12.36 0.23 9.02
N ASP A 433 -12.69 -0.88 9.68
CA ASP A 433 -13.76 -0.97 10.68
C ASP A 433 -13.23 -0.65 12.09
N SER A 434 -14.01 0.09 12.88
CA SER A 434 -13.67 0.49 14.26
C SER A 434 -13.57 -0.69 15.23
N ASP A 435 -12.82 -0.47 16.32
CA ASP A 435 -12.66 -1.43 17.42
C ASP A 435 -13.95 -1.55 18.27
N MET A 436 -13.88 -2.18 19.45
CA MET A 436 -14.82 -1.91 20.55
C MET A 436 -13.96 -1.50 21.75
N GLU A 437 -13.72 -0.20 21.89
CA GLU A 437 -12.70 0.37 22.77
C GLU A 437 -12.91 0.05 24.26
N SER A 438 -14.17 -0.17 24.66
CA SER A 438 -14.57 -0.58 26.01
C SER A 438 -14.24 -2.04 26.35
N ASP A 439 -14.03 -2.90 25.35
CA ASP A 439 -13.66 -4.31 25.53
C ASP A 439 -12.14 -4.52 25.63
N LEU A 440 -11.33 -3.44 25.62
CA LEU A 440 -9.86 -3.55 25.60
C LEU A 440 -9.33 -4.37 26.79
N GLY A 441 -8.54 -5.40 26.48
CA GLY A 441 -7.99 -6.34 27.47
C GLY A 441 -8.89 -7.52 27.83
N THR A 442 -10.12 -7.59 27.31
CA THR A 442 -10.97 -8.79 27.38
C THR A 442 -10.58 -9.81 26.31
N THR A 443 -11.03 -11.07 26.46
CA THR A 443 -10.79 -12.12 25.46
C THR A 443 -11.66 -11.99 24.21
N TRP A 444 -12.61 -11.04 24.17
CA TRP A 444 -13.49 -10.77 23.02
C TRP A 444 -13.24 -9.40 22.39
N TYR A 445 -12.23 -8.65 22.84
CA TYR A 445 -11.82 -7.39 22.22
C TYR A 445 -11.75 -7.54 20.69
N ARG A 446 -12.31 -6.55 20.01
CA ARG A 446 -12.30 -6.43 18.55
C ARG A 446 -11.39 -5.25 18.25
N PRO A 447 -10.17 -5.44 17.71
CA PRO A 447 -9.34 -4.33 17.28
C PRO A 447 -9.95 -3.62 16.07
N THR A 448 -9.45 -2.43 15.76
CA THR A 448 -9.63 -1.82 14.44
C THR A 448 -9.03 -2.75 13.39
N ARG A 449 -9.69 -2.86 12.24
CA ARG A 449 -9.40 -3.94 11.29
C ARG A 449 -9.64 -3.55 9.84
N VAL A 450 -8.72 -3.95 8.97
CA VAL A 450 -8.84 -3.77 7.51
C VAL A 450 -9.64 -4.93 6.93
N CYS A 451 -10.76 -4.61 6.30
CA CYS A 451 -11.66 -5.58 5.67
C CYS A 451 -11.48 -5.54 4.14
N PHE A 452 -11.23 -6.70 3.53
CA PHE A 452 -11.37 -6.89 2.08
C PHE A 452 -12.81 -7.31 1.80
N VAL A 453 -13.55 -6.45 1.10
CA VAL A 453 -15.00 -6.56 0.97
C VAL A 453 -15.37 -7.28 -0.32
N THR A 454 -15.94 -8.47 -0.18
CA THR A 454 -16.56 -9.21 -1.29
C THR A 454 -18.08 -9.08 -1.25
N PRO A 455 -18.79 -9.11 -2.40
CA PRO A 455 -20.24 -9.17 -2.42
C PRO A 455 -20.77 -10.36 -1.59
N GLY A 456 -21.68 -10.09 -0.66
CA GLY A 456 -22.22 -11.05 0.30
C GLY A 456 -21.42 -11.19 1.60
N ALA A 457 -20.34 -10.44 1.81
CA ALA A 457 -19.51 -10.55 3.02
C ALA A 457 -20.25 -10.18 4.32
N GLU A 458 -19.89 -10.88 5.39
CA GLU A 458 -20.42 -10.74 6.75
C GLU A 458 -19.24 -10.64 7.73
N PHE A 459 -19.05 -9.48 8.35
CA PHE A 459 -17.89 -9.19 9.22
C PHE A 459 -18.18 -9.37 10.72
N GLY A 460 -19.35 -9.91 11.08
CA GLY A 460 -19.63 -10.49 12.39
C GLY A 460 -20.10 -9.54 13.49
N TRP A 461 -20.27 -8.24 13.26
CA TRP A 461 -20.82 -7.32 14.28
C TRP A 461 -22.29 -7.66 14.61
N ARG A 462 -22.61 -7.72 15.91
CA ARG A 462 -23.97 -7.94 16.43
C ARG A 462 -24.28 -6.90 17.50
N SER A 463 -25.56 -6.79 17.90
CA SER A 463 -26.07 -5.73 18.81
C SER A 463 -25.10 -5.40 19.95
N GLY A 464 -25.01 -4.13 20.36
CA GLY A 464 -24.08 -3.66 21.38
C GLY A 464 -22.61 -4.04 21.14
N TRP A 465 -21.96 -4.56 22.17
CA TRP A 465 -20.59 -5.11 22.16
C TRP A 465 -20.39 -6.44 21.41
N SER A 466 -21.46 -7.13 21.00
CA SER A 466 -21.35 -8.52 20.56
C SER A 466 -20.68 -8.68 19.19
N LYS A 467 -20.07 -9.85 18.97
CA LYS A 467 -19.52 -10.28 17.69
C LYS A 467 -19.60 -11.77 17.49
N TRP A 468 -19.61 -12.20 16.24
CA TRP A 468 -19.26 -13.57 15.88
C TRP A 468 -17.77 -13.84 16.15
N PRO A 469 -17.40 -15.02 16.66
CA PRO A 469 -16.02 -15.47 16.72
C PRO A 469 -15.44 -15.71 15.32
N ASP A 470 -14.17 -15.36 15.13
CA ASP A 470 -13.45 -15.40 13.84
C ASP A 470 -13.35 -16.81 13.21
N TYR A 471 -13.66 -17.87 13.96
CA TYR A 471 -13.72 -19.26 13.47
C TYR A 471 -15.07 -19.65 12.87
N TYR A 472 -16.06 -18.75 12.83
CA TYR A 472 -17.36 -19.00 12.21
C TYR A 472 -17.21 -19.02 10.67
N VAL A 473 -17.54 -20.14 10.04
CA VAL A 473 -17.37 -20.36 8.59
C VAL A 473 -18.27 -19.49 7.72
N ASP A 474 -19.34 -18.93 8.28
CA ASP A 474 -20.26 -18.02 7.61
C ASP A 474 -19.80 -16.55 7.69
N GLY A 475 -18.73 -16.26 8.44
CA GLY A 475 -18.11 -14.94 8.54
C GLY A 475 -16.88 -14.80 7.65
N VAL A 476 -16.62 -13.58 7.19
CA VAL A 476 -15.40 -13.23 6.46
C VAL A 476 -14.39 -12.63 7.45
N PRO A 477 -13.18 -13.22 7.59
CA PRO A 477 -12.16 -12.67 8.49
C PRO A 477 -11.58 -11.37 7.93
N GLN A 478 -11.09 -10.52 8.82
CA GLN A 478 -10.30 -9.35 8.46
C GLN A 478 -8.96 -9.73 7.84
N VAL A 479 -8.39 -8.81 7.06
CA VAL A 479 -7.09 -8.96 6.40
C VAL A 479 -5.93 -8.63 7.34
N LEU A 480 -6.15 -7.63 8.21
CA LEU A 480 -5.13 -7.07 9.10
C LEU A 480 -5.81 -6.40 10.30
N ASP A 481 -5.37 -6.74 11.51
CA ASP A 481 -5.67 -5.97 12.72
C ASP A 481 -4.68 -4.79 12.83
N THR A 482 -5.20 -3.59 13.08
CA THR A 482 -4.41 -2.34 13.24
C THR A 482 -4.34 -1.86 14.69
N GLY A 483 -5.00 -2.59 15.60
CA GLY A 483 -4.89 -2.45 17.05
C GLY A 483 -6.06 -1.68 17.67
N ARG A 484 -5.75 -0.77 18.60
CA ARG A 484 -6.69 0.27 19.03
C ARG A 484 -6.58 1.43 18.04
N GLY A 485 -7.69 2.13 17.82
CA GLY A 485 -7.74 3.24 16.86
C GLY A 485 -9.15 3.76 16.64
N SER A 486 -9.27 4.81 15.84
CA SER A 486 -10.54 5.39 15.41
C SER A 486 -10.42 5.65 13.90
N PRO A 487 -10.74 4.64 13.07
CA PRO A 487 -10.65 4.74 11.62
C PRO A 487 -11.48 5.90 11.07
N THR A 488 -10.93 6.62 10.11
CA THR A 488 -11.62 7.69 9.39
C THR A 488 -11.48 7.50 7.87
N GLY A 489 -10.81 8.40 7.15
CA GLY A 489 -10.65 8.33 5.69
C GLY A 489 -9.72 7.23 5.15
N SER A 490 -9.88 6.90 3.87
CA SER A 490 -9.12 5.88 3.15
C SER A 490 -8.88 6.22 1.67
N VAL A 491 -7.66 6.02 1.17
CA VAL A 491 -7.41 6.14 -0.28
C VAL A 491 -6.39 5.12 -0.78
N VAL A 492 -6.57 4.63 -2.00
CA VAL A 492 -5.53 3.85 -2.68
C VAL A 492 -4.64 4.77 -3.51
N TYR A 493 -3.33 4.64 -3.36
CA TYR A 493 -2.35 5.44 -4.09
C TYR A 493 -1.94 4.76 -5.41
N ASN A 494 -2.74 4.94 -6.46
CA ASN A 494 -2.38 4.61 -7.84
C ASN A 494 -1.75 5.80 -8.60
N HIS A 495 -1.08 6.72 -7.88
CA HIS A 495 -0.19 7.71 -8.48
C HIS A 495 1.25 7.21 -8.49
N HIS A 496 2.13 7.91 -9.20
CA HIS A 496 3.52 7.50 -9.45
C HIS A 496 4.58 8.45 -8.86
N MET A 497 4.18 9.42 -8.01
CA MET A 497 5.07 10.48 -7.51
C MET A 497 5.77 10.10 -6.21
N PHE A 498 5.13 9.32 -5.35
CA PHE A 498 5.79 8.68 -4.21
C PHE A 498 6.69 7.52 -4.69
N PRO A 499 7.65 7.06 -3.86
CA PRO A 499 8.44 5.86 -4.12
C PRO A 499 7.59 4.66 -4.51
N ALA A 500 8.12 3.79 -5.38
CA ALA A 500 7.41 2.62 -5.91
C ALA A 500 6.86 1.66 -4.83
N LYS A 501 7.38 1.69 -3.59
CA LYS A 501 6.82 0.91 -2.48
C LYS A 501 5.43 1.36 -2.02
N TYR A 502 5.00 2.58 -2.35
CA TYR A 502 3.66 3.10 -2.03
C TYR A 502 2.68 2.98 -3.20
N HIS A 503 3.13 2.52 -4.37
CA HIS A 503 2.23 2.33 -5.51
C HIS A 503 1.28 1.18 -5.20
N ASP A 504 -0.02 1.43 -5.33
CA ASP A 504 -1.12 0.54 -4.96
C ASP A 504 -1.26 0.24 -3.45
N ALA A 505 -0.56 0.99 -2.59
CA ALA A 505 -0.79 0.97 -1.14
C ALA A 505 -2.12 1.63 -0.77
N VAL A 506 -2.78 1.10 0.27
CA VAL A 506 -3.99 1.69 0.88
C VAL A 506 -3.56 2.56 2.05
N PHE A 507 -3.73 3.87 1.95
CA PHE A 507 -3.54 4.79 3.06
C PHE A 507 -4.82 4.86 3.89
N LEU A 508 -4.69 4.74 5.22
CA LEU A 508 -5.81 4.75 6.17
C LEU A 508 -5.52 5.74 7.30
N ALA A 509 -6.47 6.62 7.58
CA ALA A 509 -6.41 7.52 8.73
C ALA A 509 -6.91 6.86 10.01
N ASP A 510 -6.27 7.19 11.13
CA ASP A 510 -6.62 6.80 12.49
C ASP A 510 -6.56 8.05 13.38
N TRP A 511 -7.74 8.56 13.69
CA TRP A 511 -7.96 9.81 14.41
C TRP A 511 -7.47 9.77 15.85
N SER A 512 -7.61 8.62 16.54
CA SER A 512 -7.36 8.53 17.98
C SER A 512 -5.91 8.24 18.35
N GLU A 513 -5.21 7.47 17.51
CA GLU A 513 -3.77 7.21 17.67
C GLU A 513 -2.92 8.23 16.90
N GLY A 514 -3.57 9.18 16.20
CA GLY A 514 -2.93 10.35 15.60
C GLY A 514 -2.01 10.00 14.42
N ARG A 515 -2.47 9.16 13.49
CA ARG A 515 -1.61 8.56 12.46
C ARG A 515 -2.32 8.27 11.13
N ILE A 516 -1.53 8.21 10.07
CA ILE A 516 -1.86 7.64 8.78
C ILE A 516 -1.03 6.37 8.60
N LEU A 517 -1.69 5.25 8.35
CA LEU A 517 -1.08 3.96 8.05
C LEU A 517 -0.96 3.80 6.54
N ALA A 518 0.16 3.27 6.05
CA ALA A 518 0.26 2.71 4.70
C ALA A 518 0.13 1.18 4.79
N VAL A 519 -0.92 0.63 4.20
CA VAL A 519 -1.22 -0.80 4.17
C VAL A 519 -0.85 -1.36 2.79
N HIS A 520 0.06 -2.34 2.77
CA HIS A 520 0.50 -2.99 1.55
C HIS A 520 -0.19 -4.34 1.43
N THR A 521 -0.92 -4.56 0.33
CA THR A 521 -1.70 -5.78 0.11
C THR A 521 -1.03 -6.70 -0.91
N LYS A 522 -1.27 -8.01 -0.78
CA LYS A 522 -0.75 -9.03 -1.70
C LYS A 522 -1.78 -10.12 -1.91
N ARG A 523 -2.07 -10.45 -3.18
CA ARG A 523 -2.97 -11.56 -3.55
C ARG A 523 -2.51 -12.89 -2.96
N ASN A 524 -3.45 -13.62 -2.37
CA ASN A 524 -3.28 -14.97 -1.86
C ASN A 524 -4.54 -15.80 -2.16
N GLY A 525 -4.51 -16.55 -3.26
CA GLY A 525 -5.70 -17.23 -3.78
C GLY A 525 -6.78 -16.24 -4.21
N SER A 526 -8.01 -16.42 -3.72
CA SER A 526 -9.13 -15.49 -3.92
C SER A 526 -9.18 -14.36 -2.88
N GLY A 527 -8.26 -14.35 -1.90
CA GLY A 527 -8.17 -13.32 -0.87
C GLY A 527 -6.87 -12.53 -0.98
N VAL A 528 -6.57 -11.80 0.08
CA VAL A 528 -5.35 -11.00 0.23
C VAL A 528 -4.74 -11.19 1.60
N THR A 529 -3.43 -10.99 1.68
CA THR A 529 -2.67 -10.79 2.91
C THR A 529 -2.17 -9.35 2.93
N ALA A 530 -2.15 -8.69 4.08
CA ALA A 530 -1.59 -7.34 4.20
C ALA A 530 -0.66 -7.19 5.40
N ASN A 531 0.20 -6.17 5.33
CA ASN A 531 0.93 -5.61 6.45
C ASN A 531 0.80 -4.07 6.40
N SER A 532 1.15 -3.40 7.50
CA SER A 532 1.12 -1.93 7.56
C SER A 532 2.42 -1.36 8.11
N GLU A 533 2.72 -0.13 7.71
CA GLU A 533 3.68 0.75 8.35
C GLU A 533 2.99 2.06 8.76
N VAL A 534 3.45 2.70 9.84
CA VAL A 534 3.05 4.07 10.15
C VAL A 534 3.76 4.98 9.14
N PHE A 535 2.99 5.64 8.28
CA PHE A 535 3.53 6.53 7.24
C PHE A 535 3.81 7.93 7.80
N LEU A 536 2.85 8.44 8.59
CA LEU A 536 2.86 9.78 9.18
C LEU A 536 2.13 9.67 10.52
N ALA A 537 2.70 10.20 11.60
CA ALA A 537 2.02 10.39 12.87
C ALA A 537 2.24 11.81 13.41
N GLY A 538 1.38 12.28 14.30
CA GLY A 538 1.52 13.59 14.93
C GLY A 538 0.85 13.65 16.29
N ARG A 539 1.33 14.55 17.15
CA ARG A 539 0.94 14.59 18.58
C ARG A 539 0.34 15.95 18.97
N PRO A 540 -0.98 16.17 18.84
CA PRO A 540 -1.98 15.30 18.21
C PRO A 540 -2.11 15.55 16.69
N LEU A 541 -2.59 14.54 15.97
CA LEU A 541 -3.00 14.59 14.56
C LEU A 541 -4.42 14.02 14.43
N ASN A 542 -5.42 14.89 14.54
CA ASN A 542 -6.83 14.50 14.48
C ASN A 542 -7.26 14.34 13.02
N VAL A 543 -6.62 13.42 12.29
CA VAL A 543 -6.86 13.20 10.86
C VAL A 543 -8.25 12.62 10.63
N THR A 544 -9.03 13.32 9.80
CA THR A 544 -10.44 12.97 9.52
C THR A 544 -10.63 12.44 8.12
N ASP A 545 -9.82 12.85 7.14
CA ASP A 545 -9.91 12.31 5.78
C ASP A 545 -8.64 12.56 4.96
N LEU A 546 -8.48 11.86 3.83
CA LEU A 546 -7.33 11.98 2.93
C LEU A 546 -7.64 11.57 1.48
N ASP A 547 -7.02 12.25 0.52
CA ASP A 547 -7.15 11.97 -0.92
C ASP A 547 -5.82 12.27 -1.66
N VAL A 548 -5.69 11.87 -2.91
CA VAL A 548 -4.50 12.09 -3.75
C VAL A 548 -4.76 13.22 -4.76
N GLY A 549 -3.96 14.28 -4.66
CA GLY A 549 -4.07 15.45 -5.52
C GLY A 549 -3.61 15.21 -6.96
N PRO A 550 -3.94 16.11 -7.91
CA PRO A 550 -3.47 16.05 -9.30
C PRO A 550 -1.95 16.11 -9.46
N ASP A 551 -1.24 16.64 -8.46
CA ASP A 551 0.22 16.69 -8.38
C ASP A 551 0.84 15.36 -7.90
N GLY A 552 0.02 14.40 -7.49
CA GLY A 552 0.44 13.13 -6.91
C GLY A 552 0.87 13.17 -5.44
N SER A 553 0.66 14.29 -4.74
CA SER A 553 0.84 14.37 -3.29
C SER A 553 -0.36 13.76 -2.55
N LEU A 554 -0.14 13.32 -1.32
CA LEU A 554 -1.22 12.89 -0.43
C LEU A 554 -1.69 14.10 0.37
N TYR A 555 -2.96 14.45 0.28
CA TYR A 555 -3.58 15.51 1.06
C TYR A 555 -4.38 14.90 2.19
N PHE A 556 -4.43 15.57 3.34
CA PHE A 556 -5.29 15.17 4.45
C PHE A 556 -5.89 16.38 5.14
N VAL A 557 -7.06 16.18 5.73
CA VAL A 557 -7.75 17.15 6.58
C VAL A 557 -7.78 16.69 8.03
N THR A 558 -7.95 17.65 8.92
CA THR A 558 -8.05 17.40 10.37
C THR A 558 -9.30 18.05 10.95
N GLY A 559 -9.76 17.55 12.09
CA GLY A 559 -10.91 18.07 12.82
C GLY A 559 -11.66 16.97 13.55
N GLY A 560 -12.99 17.06 13.55
CA GLY A 560 -13.90 16.18 14.28
C GLY A 560 -13.91 16.44 15.79
N ARG A 561 -15.07 16.21 16.42
CA ARG A 561 -15.33 16.40 17.86
C ARG A 561 -14.99 17.82 18.34
N GLY A 562 -15.21 18.83 17.47
CA GLY A 562 -14.92 20.24 17.74
C GLY A 562 -13.42 20.58 17.84
N THR A 563 -12.54 19.71 17.36
CA THR A 563 -11.08 19.95 17.41
C THR A 563 -10.59 20.79 16.23
N ALA A 564 -9.42 21.44 16.39
CA ALA A 564 -8.89 22.35 15.38
C ALA A 564 -8.53 21.61 14.08
N GLY A 565 -9.05 22.09 12.95
CA GLY A 565 -8.83 21.50 11.65
C GLY A 565 -7.76 22.18 10.79
N GLY A 566 -7.87 21.97 9.49
CA GLY A 566 -6.95 22.49 8.47
C GLY A 566 -6.71 21.49 7.34
N LEU A 567 -6.18 21.99 6.22
CA LEU A 567 -5.78 21.21 5.05
C LEU A 567 -4.25 21.10 5.01
N TYR A 568 -3.74 19.89 4.82
CA TYR A 568 -2.32 19.58 4.79
C TYR A 568 -1.97 18.79 3.52
N ARG A 569 -0.76 19.00 3.02
CA ARG A 569 -0.18 18.32 1.86
C ARG A 569 1.08 17.57 2.28
N VAL A 570 1.22 16.35 1.80
CA VAL A 570 2.38 15.48 2.01
C VAL A 570 3.02 15.19 0.66
N SER A 571 4.20 15.77 0.44
CA SER A 571 4.97 15.65 -0.80
C SER A 571 6.27 14.84 -0.56
N TRP A 572 6.77 14.19 -1.62
CA TRP A 572 8.05 13.46 -1.59
C TRP A 572 9.16 14.28 -2.23
N ASN A 573 10.29 14.40 -1.55
CA ASN A 573 11.41 15.28 -1.93
C ASN A 573 12.44 14.59 -2.86
N GLY A 574 12.16 13.34 -3.29
CA GLY A 574 13.01 12.62 -4.23
C GLY A 574 12.69 12.94 -5.69
N GLN A 575 13.61 12.56 -6.58
CA GLN A 575 13.44 12.75 -8.03
C GLN A 575 12.71 11.58 -8.67
N VAL A 576 11.54 11.84 -9.24
CA VAL A 576 10.80 10.89 -10.07
C VAL A 576 11.39 10.93 -11.49
N PRO A 577 11.81 9.78 -12.07
CA PRO A 577 12.40 9.77 -13.42
C PRO A 577 11.42 10.23 -14.49
N GLU A 578 11.89 11.00 -15.48
CA GLU A 578 11.06 11.51 -16.60
C GLU A 578 10.30 10.38 -17.33
N ALA A 579 10.89 9.19 -17.45
CA ALA A 579 10.23 8.04 -18.06
C ALA A 579 8.94 7.60 -17.34
N VAL A 580 8.79 7.95 -16.05
CA VAL A 580 7.60 7.66 -15.23
C VAL A 580 6.55 8.76 -15.40
N THR A 581 6.93 10.03 -15.25
CA THR A 581 6.04 11.20 -15.33
C THR A 581 5.58 11.54 -16.76
N ASN A 582 6.41 11.27 -17.77
CA ASN A 582 6.04 11.41 -19.17
C ASN A 582 5.11 10.26 -19.57
N LEU A 583 3.80 10.48 -19.50
CA LEU A 583 2.75 9.52 -19.84
C LEU A 583 2.71 9.16 -21.34
N GLY A 584 3.42 9.91 -22.19
CA GLY A 584 3.36 9.83 -23.65
C GLY A 584 2.14 10.57 -24.22
N THR A 585 1.70 10.19 -25.42
CA THR A 585 0.57 10.83 -26.11
C THR A 585 -0.47 9.82 -26.59
N GLY A 586 -1.69 10.29 -26.85
CA GLY A 586 -2.80 9.44 -27.31
C GLY A 586 -3.06 8.28 -26.35
N ILE A 587 -3.19 7.07 -26.89
CA ILE A 587 -3.49 5.87 -26.08
C ILE A 587 -2.45 5.58 -24.98
N SER A 588 -1.19 6.02 -25.12
CA SER A 588 -0.18 5.89 -24.06
C SER A 588 -0.57 6.70 -22.83
N ALA A 589 -1.00 7.95 -23.04
CA ALA A 589 -1.44 8.83 -21.94
C ALA A 589 -2.67 8.25 -21.23
N VAL A 590 -3.65 7.76 -22.01
CA VAL A 590 -4.87 7.12 -21.50
C VAL A 590 -4.57 5.94 -20.56
N ILE A 591 -3.74 5.00 -21.01
CA ILE A 591 -3.43 3.79 -20.23
C ILE A 591 -2.56 4.11 -19.00
N ARG A 592 -1.73 5.16 -19.08
CA ARG A 592 -0.79 5.54 -18.01
C ARG A 592 -1.34 6.60 -17.06
N GLN A 593 -2.53 7.14 -17.31
CA GLN A 593 -3.19 8.10 -16.45
C GLN A 593 -3.31 7.55 -15.01
N PRO A 594 -2.78 8.25 -13.98
CA PRO A 594 -2.87 7.84 -12.58
C PRO A 594 -4.25 8.11 -11.97
N GLN A 595 -4.57 7.50 -10.81
CA GLN A 595 -5.78 7.79 -10.00
C GLN A 595 -7.15 7.85 -10.73
N LEU A 596 -7.56 6.80 -11.49
CA LEU A 596 -8.87 6.82 -12.17
C LEU A 596 -10.09 7.05 -11.26
N HIS A 597 -9.99 6.64 -9.99
CA HIS A 597 -11.07 6.85 -9.02
C HIS A 597 -11.19 8.31 -8.56
N ALA A 598 -10.22 9.19 -8.86
CA ALA A 598 -10.31 10.63 -8.65
C ALA A 598 -11.01 11.35 -9.82
N ALA A 599 -11.76 12.41 -9.52
CA ALA A 599 -12.53 13.15 -10.53
C ALA A 599 -11.66 13.87 -11.56
N TRP A 600 -10.56 14.49 -11.12
CA TRP A 600 -9.59 15.17 -11.99
C TRP A 600 -8.98 14.22 -13.04
N SER A 601 -8.73 12.96 -12.69
CA SER A 601 -8.24 11.95 -13.63
C SER A 601 -9.29 11.59 -14.68
N ARG A 602 -10.56 11.40 -14.27
CA ARG A 602 -11.65 11.12 -15.22
C ARG A 602 -11.83 12.26 -16.21
N GLN A 603 -11.67 13.51 -15.76
CA GLN A 603 -11.73 14.68 -16.62
C GLN A 603 -10.58 14.76 -17.62
N GLU A 604 -9.36 14.35 -17.23
CA GLU A 604 -8.24 14.25 -18.18
C GLU A 604 -8.49 13.15 -19.23
N LEU A 605 -8.99 11.98 -18.82
CA LEU A 605 -9.43 10.95 -19.76
C LEU A 605 -10.54 11.45 -20.71
N ALA A 606 -11.48 12.25 -20.23
CA ALA A 606 -12.52 12.86 -21.05
C ALA A 606 -11.98 13.91 -22.04
N LYS A 607 -10.81 14.52 -21.81
CA LYS A 607 -10.09 15.32 -22.83
C LYS A 607 -9.46 14.39 -23.87
N LEU A 608 -8.64 13.42 -23.43
CA LEU A 608 -7.96 12.47 -24.31
C LEU A 608 -8.94 11.66 -25.19
N GLN A 609 -10.13 11.35 -24.68
CA GLN A 609 -11.20 10.70 -25.45
C GLN A 609 -11.73 11.59 -26.58
N ARG A 610 -11.88 12.89 -26.35
CA ARG A 610 -12.30 13.85 -27.39
C ARG A 610 -11.20 14.05 -28.45
N GLU A 611 -9.94 14.02 -28.05
CA GLU A 611 -8.79 14.11 -28.97
C GLU A 611 -8.65 12.86 -29.86
N LEU A 612 -8.81 11.66 -29.29
CA LEU A 612 -8.74 10.39 -30.01
C LEU A 612 -10.00 10.09 -30.84
N GLY A 613 -11.14 10.70 -30.47
CA GLY A 613 -12.39 10.62 -31.22
C GLY A 613 -12.81 9.18 -31.56
N SER A 614 -13.01 8.90 -32.85
CA SER A 614 -13.44 7.59 -33.34
C SER A 614 -12.43 6.45 -33.13
N ASP A 615 -11.15 6.75 -32.93
CA ASP A 615 -10.13 5.72 -32.72
C ASP A 615 -10.06 5.23 -31.25
N TRP A 616 -10.66 5.95 -30.29
CA TRP A 616 -10.65 5.62 -28.85
C TRP A 616 -10.94 4.15 -28.55
N GLY A 617 -12.11 3.65 -28.95
CA GLY A 617 -12.55 2.28 -28.64
C GLY A 617 -11.68 1.21 -29.32
N LYS A 618 -11.25 1.47 -30.56
CA LYS A 618 -10.37 0.59 -31.33
C LYS A 618 -8.96 0.49 -30.71
N LEU A 619 -8.44 1.60 -30.20
CA LEU A 619 -7.14 1.66 -29.54
C LEU A 619 -7.18 0.93 -28.18
N LEU A 620 -8.22 1.15 -27.37
CA LEU A 620 -8.43 0.39 -26.12
C LEU A 620 -8.60 -1.12 -26.38
N GLU A 621 -9.43 -1.50 -27.35
CA GLU A 621 -9.61 -2.91 -27.76
C GLU A 621 -8.29 -3.54 -28.20
N GLY A 622 -7.46 -2.79 -28.95
CA GLY A 622 -6.11 -3.18 -29.32
C GLY A 622 -5.19 -3.38 -28.11
N VAL A 623 -5.22 -2.48 -27.12
CA VAL A 623 -4.44 -2.62 -25.89
C VAL A 623 -4.88 -3.84 -25.09
N ALA A 624 -6.18 -4.00 -24.85
CA ALA A 624 -6.76 -5.09 -24.05
C ALA A 624 -6.51 -6.49 -24.65
N ARG A 625 -6.52 -6.60 -25.98
CA ARG A 625 -6.34 -7.89 -26.69
C ARG A 625 -4.90 -8.27 -26.99
N SER A 626 -3.99 -7.31 -27.13
CA SER A 626 -2.59 -7.61 -27.47
C SER A 626 -1.90 -8.41 -26.36
N SER A 627 -1.38 -9.58 -26.69
CA SER A 627 -0.57 -10.41 -25.78
C SER A 627 0.80 -9.80 -25.46
N GLU A 628 1.26 -8.85 -26.27
CA GLU A 628 2.53 -8.14 -26.06
C GLU A 628 2.44 -7.12 -24.92
N ASN A 629 1.22 -6.70 -24.54
CA ASN A 629 1.00 -5.78 -23.44
C ASN A 629 1.02 -6.49 -22.07
N PRO A 630 1.65 -5.90 -21.04
CA PRO A 630 1.57 -6.39 -19.67
C PRO A 630 0.12 -6.55 -19.20
N PRO A 631 -0.22 -7.56 -18.37
CA PRO A 631 -1.58 -7.79 -17.89
C PRO A 631 -2.25 -6.55 -17.28
N HIS A 632 -1.51 -5.74 -16.51
CA HIS A 632 -2.05 -4.53 -15.89
C HIS A 632 -2.47 -3.46 -16.91
N TYR A 633 -1.76 -3.29 -18.04
CA TYR A 633 -2.20 -2.40 -19.13
C TYR A 633 -3.43 -2.95 -19.84
N ARG A 634 -3.56 -4.27 -19.93
CA ARG A 634 -4.72 -4.93 -20.55
C ARG A 634 -5.98 -4.78 -19.69
N THR A 635 -5.86 -4.97 -18.37
CA THR A 635 -6.94 -4.69 -17.40
C THR A 635 -7.30 -3.20 -17.40
N ARG A 636 -6.29 -2.31 -17.41
CA ARG A 636 -6.48 -0.86 -17.46
C ARG A 636 -7.17 -0.35 -18.73
N ALA A 637 -7.14 -1.11 -19.83
CA ALA A 637 -7.88 -0.80 -21.06
C ALA A 637 -9.34 -1.30 -21.06
N LEU A 638 -9.74 -2.07 -20.04
CA LEU A 638 -11.12 -2.54 -19.83
C LEU A 638 -11.87 -1.68 -18.79
N GLN A 639 -11.13 -0.87 -18.02
CA GLN A 639 -11.61 0.16 -17.10
C GLN A 639 -11.84 1.47 -17.86
#